data_AF-A0A8S3SU99-F1
#
_entry.id   AF-A0A8S3SU99-F1
#
_cell.length_a   1.000
_cell.length_b   1.000
_cell.length_c   1.000
_cell.angle_alpha   90.00
_cell.angle_beta   90.00
_cell.angle_gamma   90.00
#
_symmetry.space_group_name_H-M   'P 1'
#
loop_
_entity.id
_entity.type
_entity.pdbx_description
1 polymer ?
#
loop_
_entity_poly.entity_id
_entity_poly.type
_entity_poly.pdbx_seq_one_letter_code
_entity_poly.pdbx_strand_id
1 'polypeptide(L)'
;MAALQNQIEILKEEVQQLSHEVGVPRGKVSDSIEEIRSYIKENEEDDPFLQPNKDNPFSEKGAFGSGTITDTYGNVAYGNGTISWADPPSGMSYKTVNGYDPGTLSMLYDVVRGFVNTVQSQPFPFNIINDVLNGDFDISTRYMEEEDPNEDCKRMGFAQALFIMSLLLATSAACVYITNDNFTVAIKYADTSIADNLDDVNTYINNTIMQFQYVAVGMYTIVSDSITADITGIGKVMSDAVQANLNITPVITAVTDLDTSLQAIKTALDQSVTDITALQSAANTLTTDLNALSSDIGTTKSSCSSDCTPTTACDGFDETALVVSADFSTLPDLTSVQSSIDGVVAQNLTGIAQTAQSQLDNMETTIDSSTSSARSSIQSSLDSFKSTLNTMVDDFVTQVNGAIDTYSLKTEIGKFFQSAIDYDVYRQYFGYGLMGLFSFIPLLMIGGIMCGCCCGDAEAKPSERPCCSSCGGCLMMLAVAIMFLIGALLMLLTTVTFMIGGNLEKICQSFIDLTVFSDYLTSIDSDINGISSSVDISSFQVLTPDMESSLNDFSNSGIDGIDFAAINTSLAQNLVTFDINTLISSMTSIKNQCTGTSDSRWATHISDAETIRDVTIPAVTTAQSNLQTSISSLESAISGIMAKINNTLSTARAADNEIQNNMASVILQAAIDFKNQILAYIDSYIVEVRDLIFNELAACLPIWNLYDSFTTTFCSYTLDALNTFWFAIGWGLFFFTPVIIVGVKLSKYYRKLSEDEDDDG
;
A
#
# COMPACT_ATOMS: atom_id res chain seq x y z
N MET A 1 -28.30 -27.37 6.90
CA MET A 1 -27.18 -28.33 6.89
C MET A 1 -27.49 -29.60 6.09
N ALA A 2 -28.46 -30.44 6.47
CA ALA A 2 -28.77 -31.67 5.69
C ALA A 2 -29.25 -31.42 4.24
N ALA A 3 -30.01 -30.34 4.00
CA ALA A 3 -30.39 -29.91 2.65
C ALA A 3 -29.22 -29.38 1.80
N LEU A 4 -28.15 -28.90 2.46
CA LEU A 4 -26.95 -28.37 1.82
C LEU A 4 -26.02 -29.51 1.39
N GLN A 5 -25.89 -30.55 2.23
CA GLN A 5 -25.11 -31.75 1.89
C GLN A 5 -25.71 -32.53 0.72
N ASN A 6 -27.05 -32.58 0.57
CA ASN A 6 -27.70 -33.25 -0.55
C ASN A 6 -27.51 -32.49 -1.89
N GLN A 7 -27.41 -31.15 -1.84
CA GLN A 7 -27.10 -30.36 -3.04
C GLN A 7 -25.61 -30.44 -3.44
N ILE A 8 -24.71 -30.62 -2.49
CA ILE A 8 -23.26 -30.80 -2.75
C ILE A 8 -22.97 -32.16 -3.44
N GLU A 9 -23.71 -33.21 -3.09
CA GLU A 9 -23.56 -34.54 -3.72
C GLU A 9 -24.09 -34.55 -5.17
N ILE A 10 -25.24 -33.91 -5.44
CA ILE A 10 -25.79 -33.78 -6.81
C ILE A 10 -24.84 -32.98 -7.70
N LEU A 11 -24.25 -31.90 -7.18
CA LEU A 11 -23.24 -31.10 -7.89
C LEU A 11 -21.94 -31.88 -8.15
N LYS A 12 -21.54 -32.79 -7.25
CA LYS A 12 -20.38 -33.65 -7.49
C LYS A 12 -20.63 -34.65 -8.61
N GLU A 13 -21.82 -35.24 -8.70
CA GLU A 13 -22.17 -36.15 -9.80
C GLU A 13 -22.26 -35.40 -11.14
N GLU A 14 -22.81 -34.18 -11.18
CA GLU A 14 -22.87 -33.35 -12.39
C GLU A 14 -21.47 -32.89 -12.85
N VAL A 15 -20.57 -32.55 -11.93
CA VAL A 15 -19.17 -32.18 -12.24
C VAL A 15 -18.36 -33.38 -12.74
N GLN A 16 -18.62 -34.57 -12.20
CA GLN A 16 -17.96 -35.81 -12.65
C GLN A 16 -18.46 -36.25 -14.04
N GLN A 17 -19.73 -35.97 -14.36
CA GLN A 17 -20.32 -36.20 -15.67
C GLN A 17 -19.80 -35.20 -16.73
N LEU A 18 -19.61 -33.93 -16.35
CA LEU A 18 -18.97 -32.90 -17.19
C LEU A 18 -17.49 -33.21 -17.46
N SER A 19 -16.77 -33.77 -16.49
CA SER A 19 -15.38 -34.23 -16.68
C SER A 19 -15.23 -35.36 -17.70
N HIS A 20 -16.30 -36.10 -18.02
CA HIS A 20 -16.28 -37.20 -18.99
C HIS A 20 -16.69 -36.76 -20.41
N GLU A 21 -17.45 -35.66 -20.54
CA GLU A 21 -17.88 -35.11 -21.83
C GLU A 21 -16.92 -34.05 -22.41
N VAL A 22 -16.09 -33.40 -21.58
CA VAL A 22 -15.15 -32.35 -22.01
C VAL A 22 -13.79 -32.94 -22.38
N GLY A 23 -13.78 -33.84 -23.36
CA GLY A 23 -12.59 -34.11 -24.16
C GLY A 23 -12.45 -33.03 -25.25
N VAL A 24 -12.05 -31.81 -24.88
CA VAL A 24 -12.02 -30.69 -25.83
C VAL A 24 -10.64 -30.53 -26.48
N PRO A 25 -10.54 -30.57 -27.83
CA PRO A 25 -9.28 -30.38 -28.55
C PRO A 25 -8.76 -28.93 -28.51
N ARG A 26 -7.44 -28.80 -28.71
CA ARG A 26 -6.53 -27.62 -28.66
C ARG A 26 -6.96 -26.29 -29.29
N GLY A 27 -8.13 -26.17 -29.91
CA GLY A 27 -8.59 -24.94 -30.57
C GLY A 27 -9.42 -23.99 -29.71
N LYS A 28 -10.00 -24.46 -28.59
CA LYS A 28 -10.99 -23.67 -27.82
C LYS A 28 -10.46 -22.91 -26.60
N VAL A 29 -9.20 -23.12 -26.20
CA VAL A 29 -8.59 -22.40 -25.06
C VAL A 29 -8.38 -20.92 -25.39
N SER A 30 -8.04 -20.61 -26.65
CA SER A 30 -7.97 -19.22 -27.15
C SER A 30 -9.35 -18.55 -27.10
N ASP A 31 -10.39 -19.26 -27.57
CA ASP A 31 -11.75 -18.73 -27.57
C ASP A 31 -12.26 -18.52 -26.14
N SER A 32 -11.98 -19.43 -25.20
CA SER A 32 -12.37 -19.27 -23.80
C SER A 32 -11.59 -18.19 -23.06
N ILE A 33 -10.32 -17.93 -23.39
CA ILE A 33 -9.58 -16.76 -22.87
C ILE A 33 -10.15 -15.46 -23.45
N GLU A 34 -10.52 -15.45 -24.73
CA GLU A 34 -11.19 -14.30 -25.36
C GLU A 34 -12.60 -14.08 -24.78
N GLU A 35 -13.33 -15.16 -24.46
CA GLU A 35 -14.67 -15.15 -23.86
C GLU A 35 -14.64 -14.74 -22.39
N ILE A 36 -13.62 -15.17 -21.62
CA ILE A 36 -13.34 -14.69 -20.25
C ILE A 36 -12.90 -13.23 -20.29
N ARG A 37 -12.02 -12.83 -21.22
CA ARG A 37 -11.62 -11.42 -21.39
C ARG A 37 -12.80 -10.55 -21.82
N SER A 38 -13.72 -11.09 -22.63
CA SER A 38 -14.94 -10.41 -23.05
C SER A 38 -16.00 -10.37 -21.94
N TYR A 39 -16.08 -11.40 -21.08
CA TYR A 39 -16.93 -11.45 -19.89
C TYR A 39 -16.41 -10.53 -18.78
N ILE A 40 -15.09 -10.44 -18.57
CA ILE A 40 -14.46 -9.46 -17.69
C ILE A 40 -14.73 -8.05 -18.21
N LYS A 41 -14.63 -7.82 -19.52
CA LYS A 41 -15.00 -6.53 -20.14
C LYS A 41 -16.50 -6.21 -20.06
N GLU A 42 -17.39 -7.19 -20.21
CA GLU A 42 -18.84 -7.00 -20.12
C GLU A 42 -19.33 -6.80 -18.68
N ASN A 43 -18.61 -7.31 -17.68
CA ASN A 43 -18.92 -7.13 -16.25
C ASN A 43 -18.04 -6.07 -15.55
N GLU A 44 -17.13 -5.42 -16.29
CA GLU A 44 -16.31 -4.28 -15.83
C GLU A 44 -17.19 -3.05 -15.51
N GLU A 45 -18.36 -2.93 -16.15
CA GLU A 45 -19.26 -1.77 -15.99
C GLU A 45 -20.13 -1.83 -14.72
N ASP A 46 -20.36 -3.02 -14.14
CA ASP A 46 -21.30 -3.25 -13.03
C ASP A 46 -20.63 -3.58 -11.66
N ASP A 47 -19.30 -3.73 -11.61
CA ASP A 47 -18.56 -3.92 -10.35
C ASP A 47 -18.16 -2.56 -9.74
N PRO A 48 -18.69 -2.16 -8.57
CA PRO A 48 -18.33 -0.91 -7.90
C PRO A 48 -16.85 -0.81 -7.48
N PHE A 49 -16.07 -1.90 -7.57
CA PHE A 49 -14.61 -1.93 -7.39
C PHE A 49 -13.80 -1.85 -8.70
N LEU A 50 -14.43 -1.95 -9.89
CA LEU A 50 -13.76 -1.91 -11.21
C LEU A 50 -13.92 -0.57 -11.96
N GLN A 51 -14.67 0.40 -11.42
CA GLN A 51 -14.60 1.79 -11.86
C GLN A 51 -13.64 2.58 -10.96
N PRO A 52 -12.34 2.68 -11.29
CA PRO A 52 -11.52 3.72 -10.69
C PRO A 52 -12.12 5.04 -11.17
N ASN A 53 -12.65 5.81 -10.23
CA ASN A 53 -13.05 7.16 -10.53
C ASN A 53 -11.79 7.89 -11.03
N LYS A 54 -11.66 8.08 -12.35
CA LYS A 54 -10.57 8.86 -12.97
C LYS A 54 -10.56 10.29 -12.44
N ASP A 55 -11.67 10.71 -11.84
CA ASP A 55 -11.78 11.86 -10.97
C ASP A 55 -11.87 11.35 -9.52
N ASN A 56 -10.76 10.99 -8.87
CA ASN A 56 -10.78 10.66 -7.45
C ASN A 56 -11.55 11.79 -6.70
N PRO A 57 -12.79 11.56 -6.23
CA PRO A 57 -13.64 12.61 -5.70
C PRO A 57 -13.16 13.04 -4.31
N PHE A 58 -12.13 12.35 -3.79
CA PHE A 58 -11.46 12.60 -2.53
C PHE A 58 -10.20 13.46 -2.68
N SER A 59 -9.78 13.81 -3.90
CA SER A 59 -8.54 14.56 -4.18
C SER A 59 -8.58 16.06 -3.76
N GLU A 60 -9.74 16.61 -3.41
CA GLU A 60 -9.89 18.04 -3.10
C GLU A 60 -10.22 18.38 -1.63
N LYS A 61 -10.31 17.41 -0.73
CA LYS A 61 -10.71 17.70 0.67
C LYS A 61 -9.58 17.45 1.67
N GLY A 62 -9.08 18.58 2.20
CA GLY A 62 -8.29 18.75 3.42
C GLY A 62 -7.42 17.58 3.87
N ALA A 63 -6.11 17.71 3.72
CA ALA A 63 -5.13 16.75 4.24
C ALA A 63 -5.29 16.52 5.76
N PHE A 64 -5.47 15.27 6.19
CA PHE A 64 -5.56 14.86 7.60
C PHE A 64 -4.36 13.97 7.96
N GLY A 65 -3.18 14.53 8.26
CA GLY A 65 -2.06 13.62 8.57
C GLY A 65 -0.67 14.23 8.64
N SER A 66 0.26 13.45 9.21
CA SER A 66 1.59 13.81 9.72
C SER A 66 2.62 14.18 8.64
N GLY A 67 2.34 15.16 7.79
CA GLY A 67 3.29 15.55 6.74
C GLY A 67 3.61 14.41 5.76
N THR A 68 4.72 14.53 5.04
CA THR A 68 5.13 13.57 4.00
C THR A 68 6.00 12.45 4.59
N ILE A 69 5.66 11.20 4.30
CA ILE A 69 6.46 10.02 4.66
C ILE A 69 7.18 9.52 3.40
N THR A 70 8.47 9.21 3.52
CA THR A 70 9.29 8.65 2.43
C THR A 70 10.00 7.40 2.91
N ASP A 71 9.90 6.31 2.15
CA ASP A 71 10.56 5.06 2.48
C ASP A 71 11.98 4.95 1.89
N THR A 72 12.63 3.81 2.12
CA THR A 72 13.98 3.53 1.61
C THR A 72 14.05 3.23 0.11
N TYR A 73 12.91 2.90 -0.51
CA TYR A 73 12.81 2.60 -1.94
C TYR A 73 12.50 3.86 -2.76
N GLY A 74 12.15 4.96 -2.10
CA GLY A 74 11.80 6.23 -2.73
C GLY A 74 10.30 6.44 -2.91
N ASN A 75 9.45 5.56 -2.36
CA ASN A 75 8.01 5.77 -2.31
C ASN A 75 7.70 6.95 -1.39
N VAL A 76 6.71 7.76 -1.76
CA VAL A 76 6.33 8.96 -1.01
C VAL A 76 4.82 8.95 -0.76
N ALA A 77 4.42 8.89 0.51
CA ALA A 77 3.04 9.06 0.93
C ALA A 77 2.79 10.50 1.40
N TYR A 78 1.73 11.12 0.89
CA TYR A 78 1.33 12.48 1.19
C TYR A 78 0.11 12.48 2.13
N GLY A 79 0.05 13.42 3.06
CA GLY A 79 -1.06 13.54 4.03
C GLY A 79 -2.44 13.86 3.45
N ASN A 80 -2.62 13.81 2.12
CA ASN A 80 -3.90 13.89 1.41
C ASN A 80 -4.39 12.52 0.91
N GLY A 81 -3.77 11.41 1.34
CA GLY A 81 -4.15 10.06 0.92
C GLY A 81 -3.53 9.60 -0.40
N THR A 82 -2.63 10.38 -1.02
CA THR A 82 -1.96 10.00 -2.28
C THR A 82 -0.58 9.39 -2.04
N ILE A 83 -0.18 8.44 -2.88
CA ILE A 83 1.16 7.83 -2.85
C ILE A 83 1.80 7.99 -4.23
N SER A 84 3.07 8.41 -4.25
CA SER A 84 3.94 8.33 -5.42
C SER A 84 4.82 7.09 -5.27
N TRP A 85 4.67 6.16 -6.20
CA TRP A 85 5.44 4.92 -6.21
C TRP A 85 6.80 5.11 -6.92
N ALA A 86 7.83 4.44 -6.41
CA ALA A 86 9.11 4.31 -7.06
C ALA A 86 9.13 3.09 -7.97
N ASP A 87 9.94 3.15 -9.03
CA ASP A 87 10.14 2.02 -9.93
C ASP A 87 10.69 0.80 -9.16
N PRO A 88 10.33 -0.43 -9.56
CA PRO A 88 10.92 -1.64 -8.99
C PRO A 88 12.45 -1.61 -9.10
N PRO A 89 13.19 -2.19 -8.13
CA PRO A 89 14.64 -2.21 -8.17
C PRO A 89 15.16 -2.83 -9.48
N SER A 90 16.00 -2.09 -10.21
CA SER A 90 16.68 -2.60 -11.40
C SER A 90 17.72 -3.64 -10.96
N GLY A 91 17.42 -4.91 -11.23
CA GLY A 91 18.24 -6.06 -10.85
C GLY A 91 19.58 -6.15 -11.59
N MET A 92 20.29 -7.26 -11.39
CA MET A 92 21.59 -7.49 -12.04
C MET A 92 21.44 -7.71 -13.55
N SER A 93 22.42 -7.27 -14.33
CA SER A 93 22.46 -7.40 -15.80
C SER A 93 22.73 -8.84 -16.26
N TYR A 94 22.03 -9.28 -17.30
CA TYR A 94 22.23 -10.58 -17.96
C TYR A 94 23.51 -10.62 -18.79
N LYS A 95 24.13 -11.80 -18.91
CA LYS A 95 25.37 -12.03 -19.66
C LYS A 95 25.14 -12.30 -21.15
N THR A 96 24.04 -12.92 -21.53
CA THR A 96 23.76 -13.29 -22.92
C THR A 96 23.50 -12.07 -23.82
N VAL A 97 24.15 -12.02 -24.98
CA VAL A 97 23.98 -10.97 -26.01
C VAL A 97 23.73 -11.63 -27.37
N ASN A 98 22.69 -11.21 -28.09
CA ASN A 98 22.28 -11.81 -29.36
C ASN A 98 23.31 -11.57 -30.49
N GLY A 99 23.59 -12.61 -31.27
CA GLY A 99 24.26 -12.50 -32.57
C GLY A 99 25.03 -13.75 -33.00
N TYR A 100 24.56 -14.42 -34.05
CA TYR A 100 25.32 -15.46 -34.78
C TYR A 100 25.39 -15.12 -36.28
N ASP A 101 26.60 -15.17 -36.83
CA ASP A 101 26.87 -15.08 -38.26
C ASP A 101 27.49 -16.42 -38.73
N PRO A 102 26.75 -17.24 -39.51
CA PRO A 102 27.24 -18.51 -40.05
C PRO A 102 28.38 -18.37 -41.08
N GLY A 103 28.72 -17.15 -41.48
CA GLY A 103 29.79 -16.87 -42.43
C GLY A 103 29.59 -17.63 -43.76
N THR A 104 30.67 -18.14 -44.35
CA THR A 104 30.67 -18.74 -45.68
C THR A 104 29.99 -20.12 -45.77
N LEU A 105 29.58 -20.74 -44.66
CA LEU A 105 28.93 -22.06 -44.64
C LEU A 105 27.39 -22.02 -44.66
N SER A 106 26.78 -20.83 -44.55
CA SER A 106 25.32 -20.67 -44.51
C SER A 106 24.60 -21.40 -45.65
N MET A 107 25.13 -21.28 -46.87
CA MET A 107 24.55 -21.91 -48.07
C MET A 107 24.60 -23.44 -48.02
N LEU A 108 25.62 -24.02 -47.37
CA LEU A 108 25.76 -25.47 -47.23
C LEU A 108 24.81 -26.00 -46.16
N TYR A 109 24.66 -25.29 -45.04
CA TYR A 109 23.70 -25.62 -43.98
C TYR A 109 22.25 -25.60 -44.49
N ASP A 110 21.89 -24.63 -45.33
CA ASP A 110 20.55 -24.56 -45.93
C ASP A 110 20.25 -25.73 -46.88
N VAL A 111 21.24 -26.18 -47.66
CA VAL A 111 21.11 -27.35 -48.54
C VAL A 111 20.92 -28.64 -47.73
N VAL A 112 21.67 -28.81 -46.64
CA VAL A 112 21.56 -29.98 -45.75
C VAL A 112 20.20 -30.00 -45.06
N ARG A 113 19.74 -28.87 -44.50
CA ARG A 113 18.40 -28.74 -43.89
C ARG A 113 17.29 -29.02 -44.90
N GLY A 114 17.43 -28.55 -46.13
CA GLY A 114 16.50 -28.85 -47.23
C GLY A 114 16.44 -30.36 -47.55
N PHE A 115 17.59 -31.03 -47.58
CA PHE A 115 17.67 -32.47 -47.80
C PHE A 115 17.04 -33.27 -46.64
N VAL A 116 17.37 -32.97 -45.38
CA VAL A 116 16.81 -33.66 -44.20
C VAL A 116 15.29 -33.51 -44.15
N ASN A 117 14.77 -32.30 -44.39
CA ASN A 117 13.33 -32.07 -44.42
C ASN A 117 12.61 -32.76 -45.60
N THR A 118 13.31 -33.01 -46.70
CA THR A 118 12.75 -33.72 -47.88
C THR A 118 12.77 -35.24 -47.71
N VAL A 119 13.82 -35.81 -47.10
CA VAL A 119 13.99 -37.26 -46.92
C VAL A 119 13.24 -37.80 -45.68
N GLN A 120 13.01 -36.95 -44.67
CA GLN A 120 12.26 -37.29 -43.45
C GLN A 120 11.07 -36.34 -43.23
N SER A 121 10.02 -36.52 -44.03
CA SER A 121 8.80 -35.70 -44.00
C SER A 121 7.79 -36.09 -42.90
N GLN A 122 8.05 -37.12 -42.10
CA GLN A 122 7.15 -37.65 -41.06
C GLN A 122 7.95 -38.10 -39.81
N PRO A 123 7.39 -38.02 -38.58
CA PRO A 123 8.04 -38.49 -37.36
C PRO A 123 8.28 -40.01 -37.35
N PHE A 124 9.34 -40.45 -36.68
CA PHE A 124 9.81 -41.85 -36.68
C PHE A 124 8.85 -42.79 -35.91
N PRO A 125 8.30 -43.85 -36.53
CA PRO A 125 7.49 -44.85 -35.84
C PRO A 125 8.38 -45.91 -35.18
N PHE A 126 8.35 -46.00 -33.84
CA PHE A 126 9.12 -46.96 -33.03
C PHE A 126 8.75 -48.45 -33.24
N ASN A 127 7.79 -48.77 -34.12
CA ASN A 127 7.31 -50.14 -34.31
C ASN A 127 7.98 -50.89 -35.47
N ILE A 128 8.94 -50.28 -36.19
CA ILE A 128 9.56 -50.86 -37.39
C ILE A 128 10.81 -51.71 -37.09
N ILE A 129 11.32 -51.72 -35.85
CA ILE A 129 12.49 -52.50 -35.45
C ILE A 129 12.22 -54.02 -35.43
N ASN A 130 10.96 -54.48 -35.39
CA ASN A 130 10.61 -55.90 -35.31
C ASN A 130 10.37 -56.59 -36.66
N ASP A 131 10.17 -55.87 -37.76
CA ASP A 131 9.83 -56.47 -39.07
C ASP A 131 11.02 -56.54 -40.03
N VAL A 132 12.18 -55.98 -39.66
CA VAL A 132 13.45 -56.06 -40.41
C VAL A 132 14.20 -57.37 -40.14
N LEU A 133 13.66 -58.25 -39.28
CA LEU A 133 14.26 -59.54 -38.89
C LEU A 133 13.90 -60.75 -39.79
N ASN A 134 13.13 -60.62 -40.87
CA ASN A 134 12.69 -61.76 -41.70
C ASN A 134 12.95 -61.57 -43.21
N GLY A 135 14.24 -61.58 -43.60
CA GLY A 135 14.68 -61.29 -44.97
C GLY A 135 14.36 -62.36 -46.03
N ASP A 136 14.42 -61.91 -47.30
CA ASP A 136 14.92 -62.70 -48.45
C ASP A 136 15.09 -61.78 -49.68
N PHE A 137 16.25 -61.80 -50.35
CA PHE A 137 16.40 -61.31 -51.74
C PHE A 137 17.67 -61.88 -52.41
N ASP A 138 17.49 -62.47 -53.59
CA ASP A 138 18.52 -63.00 -54.50
C ASP A 138 18.44 -62.26 -55.85
N ILE A 139 19.57 -62.10 -56.55
CA ILE A 139 19.68 -62.14 -58.02
C ILE A 139 21.16 -62.13 -58.41
N SER A 140 21.49 -63.09 -59.28
CA SER A 140 22.81 -63.39 -59.84
C SER A 140 23.20 -62.52 -61.05
N THR A 141 24.50 -62.60 -61.35
CA THR A 141 25.35 -61.93 -62.34
C THR A 141 24.97 -62.06 -63.83
N ARG A 142 25.36 -61.07 -64.66
CA ARG A 142 25.89 -61.29 -66.03
C ARG A 142 26.70 -60.09 -66.59
N TYR A 143 27.74 -60.40 -67.36
CA TYR A 143 28.77 -59.52 -67.93
C TYR A 143 28.41 -58.88 -69.30
N MET A 144 29.29 -57.97 -69.71
CA MET A 144 29.39 -57.15 -70.96
C MET A 144 29.49 -58.02 -72.24
N GLU A 145 29.25 -57.54 -73.46
CA GLU A 145 30.11 -56.63 -74.25
C GLU A 145 29.45 -56.32 -75.61
N GLU A 146 29.75 -55.15 -76.20
CA GLU A 146 29.88 -55.01 -77.67
C GLU A 146 30.82 -53.82 -77.97
N GLU A 147 31.80 -54.06 -78.83
CA GLU A 147 32.89 -53.16 -79.24
C GLU A 147 32.46 -52.32 -80.46
N ASP A 148 32.92 -51.05 -80.54
CA ASP A 148 32.82 -50.24 -81.78
C ASP A 148 33.89 -49.12 -81.77
N PRO A 149 34.44 -48.71 -82.93
CA PRO A 149 35.80 -48.21 -83.08
C PRO A 149 35.85 -46.68 -82.96
N ASN A 150 36.22 -46.18 -81.79
CA ASN A 150 36.68 -44.79 -81.63
C ASN A 150 37.45 -44.63 -80.31
N GLU A 151 38.62 -45.26 -80.21
CA GLU A 151 39.36 -45.43 -78.95
C GLU A 151 39.95 -44.12 -78.41
N ASP A 152 40.36 -43.19 -79.27
CA ASP A 152 40.93 -41.90 -78.84
C ASP A 152 39.88 -40.93 -78.26
N CYS A 153 38.68 -40.88 -78.85
CA CYS A 153 37.60 -40.03 -78.36
C CYS A 153 37.01 -40.53 -77.03
N LYS A 154 37.01 -41.86 -76.81
CA LYS A 154 36.57 -42.50 -75.57
C LYS A 154 37.58 -42.28 -74.42
N ARG A 155 38.89 -42.35 -74.69
CA ARG A 155 39.95 -42.08 -73.70
C ARG A 155 39.86 -40.65 -73.13
N MET A 156 39.71 -39.66 -74.01
CA MET A 156 39.58 -38.25 -73.60
C MET A 156 38.27 -37.97 -72.86
N GLY A 157 37.16 -38.57 -73.30
CA GLY A 157 35.87 -38.47 -72.61
C GLY A 157 35.90 -39.06 -71.20
N PHE A 158 36.50 -40.24 -71.02
CA PHE A 158 36.68 -40.84 -69.69
C PHE A 158 37.64 -40.04 -68.81
N ALA A 159 38.72 -39.46 -69.36
CA ALA A 159 39.63 -38.61 -68.60
C ALA A 159 38.96 -37.32 -68.11
N GLN A 160 38.15 -36.65 -68.95
CA GLN A 160 37.40 -35.45 -68.56
C GLN A 160 36.34 -35.76 -67.51
N ALA A 161 35.57 -36.85 -67.70
CA ALA A 161 34.58 -37.30 -66.71
C ALA A 161 35.24 -37.63 -65.37
N LEU A 162 36.36 -38.36 -65.37
CA LEU A 162 37.11 -38.70 -64.17
C LEU A 162 37.70 -37.47 -63.48
N PHE A 163 38.17 -36.48 -64.25
CA PHE A 163 38.68 -35.21 -63.71
C PHE A 163 37.57 -34.42 -62.99
N ILE A 164 36.40 -34.27 -63.62
CA ILE A 164 35.25 -33.58 -63.02
C ILE A 164 34.80 -34.30 -61.73
N MET A 165 34.67 -35.62 -61.77
CA MET A 165 34.30 -36.40 -60.57
C MET A 165 35.37 -36.32 -59.47
N SER A 166 36.66 -36.24 -59.83
CA SER A 166 37.74 -36.07 -58.87
C SER A 166 37.72 -34.68 -58.20
N LEU A 167 37.30 -33.63 -58.91
CA LEU A 167 37.07 -32.30 -58.32
C LEU A 167 35.89 -32.30 -57.34
N LEU A 168 34.81 -33.01 -57.67
CA LEU A 168 33.65 -33.17 -56.78
C LEU A 168 34.01 -33.98 -55.52
N LEU A 169 34.86 -35.01 -55.64
CA LEU A 169 35.42 -35.74 -54.51
C LEU A 169 36.33 -34.86 -53.65
N ALA A 170 37.19 -34.04 -54.25
CA ALA A 170 38.05 -33.10 -53.53
C ALA A 170 37.24 -32.03 -52.78
N THR A 171 36.13 -31.57 -53.37
CA THR A 171 35.21 -30.62 -52.73
C THR A 171 34.53 -31.24 -51.51
N SER A 172 34.05 -32.48 -51.64
CA SER A 172 33.53 -33.26 -50.50
C SER A 172 34.58 -33.39 -49.41
N ALA A 173 35.82 -33.77 -49.73
CA ALA A 173 36.90 -33.89 -48.74
C ALA A 173 37.21 -32.56 -48.01
N ALA A 174 37.17 -31.44 -48.72
CA ALA A 174 37.30 -30.11 -48.12
C ALA A 174 36.13 -29.76 -47.18
N CYS A 175 34.90 -30.12 -47.54
CA CYS A 175 33.74 -29.94 -46.67
C CYS A 175 33.82 -30.78 -45.39
N VAL A 176 34.30 -32.04 -45.47
CA VAL A 176 34.54 -32.86 -44.27
C VAL A 176 35.60 -32.16 -43.38
N TYR A 177 36.68 -31.62 -43.96
CA TYR A 177 37.74 -30.91 -43.22
C TYR A 177 37.22 -29.72 -42.40
N ILE A 178 36.47 -28.84 -43.06
CA ILE A 178 35.90 -27.65 -42.44
C ILE A 178 34.89 -28.02 -41.36
N THR A 179 34.04 -29.02 -41.61
CA THR A 179 33.00 -29.43 -40.64
C THR A 179 33.58 -30.12 -39.40
N ASN A 180 34.66 -30.89 -39.55
CA ASN A 180 35.36 -31.49 -38.42
C ASN A 180 36.01 -30.44 -37.50
N ASP A 181 36.56 -29.36 -38.06
CA ASP A 181 37.12 -28.27 -37.26
C ASP A 181 36.02 -27.44 -36.58
N ASN A 182 34.96 -27.11 -37.32
CA ASN A 182 33.81 -26.36 -36.80
C ASN A 182 33.10 -27.09 -35.64
N PHE A 183 33.07 -28.42 -35.62
CA PHE A 183 32.47 -29.16 -34.50
C PHE A 183 33.24 -28.97 -33.18
N THR A 184 34.57 -28.79 -33.23
CA THR A 184 35.37 -28.46 -32.03
C THR A 184 35.03 -27.07 -31.50
N VAL A 185 34.82 -26.10 -32.40
CA VAL A 185 34.37 -24.76 -32.01
C VAL A 185 32.94 -24.80 -31.45
N ALA A 186 32.06 -25.61 -32.05
CA ALA A 186 30.69 -25.81 -31.61
C ALA A 186 30.58 -26.37 -30.20
N ILE A 187 31.37 -27.38 -29.84
CA ILE A 187 31.37 -27.94 -28.48
C ILE A 187 31.82 -26.92 -27.43
N LYS A 188 32.86 -26.13 -27.70
CA LYS A 188 33.37 -25.11 -26.76
C LYS A 188 32.41 -23.94 -26.57
N TYR A 189 31.75 -23.53 -27.66
CA TYR A 189 30.71 -22.52 -27.61
C TYR A 189 29.47 -23.02 -26.85
N ALA A 190 29.10 -24.29 -27.02
CA ALA A 190 28.02 -24.92 -26.26
C ALA A 190 28.28 -24.97 -24.75
N ASP A 191 29.50 -25.33 -24.32
CA ASP A 191 29.90 -25.33 -22.90
C ASP A 191 29.74 -23.96 -22.24
N THR A 192 30.31 -22.92 -22.87
CA THR A 192 30.27 -21.54 -22.36
C THR A 192 28.86 -20.95 -22.40
N SER A 193 28.14 -21.10 -23.52
CA SER A 193 26.78 -20.59 -23.68
C SER A 193 25.79 -21.22 -22.69
N ILE A 194 25.85 -22.54 -22.45
CA ILE A 194 24.97 -23.19 -21.47
C ILE A 194 25.33 -22.78 -20.05
N ALA A 195 26.61 -22.63 -19.73
CA ALA A 195 27.06 -22.17 -18.40
C ALA A 195 26.65 -20.71 -18.09
N ASP A 196 26.66 -19.82 -19.09
CA ASP A 196 26.19 -18.44 -18.96
C ASP A 196 24.65 -18.38 -18.91
N ASN A 197 23.95 -19.20 -19.71
CA ASN A 197 22.49 -19.31 -19.66
C ASN A 197 22.00 -19.76 -18.27
N LEU A 198 22.69 -20.69 -17.60
CA LEU A 198 22.34 -21.12 -16.24
C LEU A 198 22.62 -20.05 -15.17
N ASP A 199 23.64 -19.20 -15.36
CA ASP A 199 23.86 -18.03 -14.51
C ASP A 199 22.78 -16.96 -14.70
N ASP A 200 22.34 -16.77 -15.95
CA ASP A 200 21.28 -15.83 -16.31
C ASP A 200 19.90 -16.31 -15.80
N VAL A 201 19.62 -17.63 -15.75
CA VAL A 201 18.45 -18.20 -15.06
C VAL A 201 18.49 -17.89 -13.56
N ASN A 202 19.63 -18.09 -12.90
CA ASN A 202 19.79 -17.76 -11.49
C ASN A 202 19.63 -16.25 -11.24
N THR A 203 20.16 -15.42 -12.14
CA THR A 203 20.00 -13.96 -12.07
C THR A 203 18.54 -13.53 -12.25
N TYR A 204 17.82 -14.16 -13.19
CA TYR A 204 16.40 -13.94 -13.42
C TYR A 204 15.56 -14.28 -12.18
N ILE A 205 15.82 -15.43 -11.55
CA ILE A 205 15.17 -15.85 -10.30
C ILE A 205 15.40 -14.82 -9.20
N ASN A 206 16.66 -14.41 -8.98
CA ASN A 206 17.00 -13.45 -7.93
C ASN A 206 16.39 -12.06 -8.17
N ASN A 207 16.40 -11.58 -9.43
CA ASN A 207 15.76 -10.31 -9.80
C ASN A 207 14.23 -10.38 -9.59
N THR A 208 13.60 -11.50 -9.95
CA THR A 208 12.15 -11.72 -9.77
C THR A 208 11.77 -11.77 -8.29
N ILE A 209 12.55 -12.48 -7.46
CA ILE A 209 12.37 -12.53 -6.00
C ILE A 209 12.47 -11.12 -5.40
N MET A 210 13.48 -10.34 -5.79
CA MET A 210 13.68 -8.98 -5.29
C MET A 210 12.53 -8.05 -5.67
N GLN A 211 12.07 -8.10 -6.92
CA GLN A 211 10.92 -7.32 -7.38
C GLN A 211 9.63 -7.73 -6.66
N PHE A 212 9.41 -9.04 -6.47
CA PHE A 212 8.25 -9.55 -5.74
C PHE A 212 8.27 -9.12 -4.27
N GLN A 213 9.42 -9.16 -3.60
CA GLN A 213 9.60 -8.67 -2.23
C GLN A 213 9.29 -7.18 -2.10
N TYR A 214 9.74 -6.38 -3.07
CA TYR A 214 9.41 -4.96 -3.14
C TYR A 214 7.89 -4.72 -3.27
N VAL A 215 7.26 -5.37 -4.25
CA VAL A 215 5.83 -5.20 -4.55
C VAL A 215 4.95 -5.68 -3.40
N ALA A 216 5.24 -6.87 -2.84
CA ALA A 216 4.41 -7.47 -1.81
C ALA A 216 4.62 -6.86 -0.41
N VAL A 217 5.86 -6.54 -0.02
CA VAL A 217 6.18 -6.11 1.36
C VAL A 217 6.65 -4.66 1.42
N GLY A 218 7.48 -4.22 0.48
CA GLY A 218 8.02 -2.85 0.43
C GLY A 218 6.91 -1.82 0.28
N MET A 219 6.12 -1.93 -0.80
CA MET A 219 4.99 -1.03 -1.08
C MET A 219 3.91 -1.09 -0.01
N TYR A 220 3.64 -2.27 0.57
CA TYR A 220 2.69 -2.39 1.67
C TYR A 220 3.18 -1.68 2.94
N THR A 221 4.49 -1.67 3.20
CA THR A 221 5.05 -1.07 4.42
C THR A 221 4.80 0.44 4.46
N ILE A 222 5.00 1.16 3.35
CA ILE A 222 4.71 2.61 3.33
C ILE A 222 3.21 2.89 3.55
N VAL A 223 2.32 2.03 3.03
CA VAL A 223 0.86 2.13 3.24
C VAL A 223 0.52 1.88 4.70
N SER A 224 1.03 0.80 5.30
CA SER A 224 0.77 0.45 6.70
C SER A 224 1.28 1.52 7.65
N ASP A 225 2.47 2.07 7.37
CA ASP A 225 3.10 3.10 8.19
C ASP A 225 2.33 4.42 8.09
N SER A 226 1.84 4.78 6.88
CA SER A 226 1.02 5.98 6.66
C SER A 226 -0.34 5.87 7.36
N ILE A 227 -1.03 4.72 7.22
CA ILE A 227 -2.30 4.49 7.93
C ILE A 227 -2.06 4.48 9.46
N THR A 228 -0.96 3.89 9.93
CA THR A 228 -0.61 3.88 11.37
C THR A 228 -0.35 5.29 11.91
N ALA A 229 0.33 6.13 11.15
CA ALA A 229 0.56 7.52 11.51
C ALA A 229 -0.76 8.31 11.58
N ASP A 230 -1.63 8.15 10.57
CA ASP A 230 -2.90 8.87 10.49
C ASP A 230 -3.90 8.40 11.57
N ILE A 231 -4.02 7.09 11.85
CA ILE A 231 -4.86 6.60 12.97
C ILE A 231 -4.32 7.05 14.32
N THR A 232 -3.00 7.18 14.50
CA THR A 232 -2.43 7.67 15.76
C THR A 232 -2.75 9.15 15.96
N GLY A 233 -2.86 9.93 14.88
CA GLY A 233 -3.20 11.36 14.89
C GLY A 233 -4.69 11.71 14.87
N ILE A 234 -5.59 10.71 14.90
CA ILE A 234 -7.04 10.92 14.73
C ILE A 234 -7.65 11.83 15.81
N GLY A 235 -7.18 11.74 17.06
CA GLY A 235 -7.65 12.57 18.18
C GLY A 235 -7.44 14.05 17.91
N LYS A 236 -6.25 14.42 17.41
CA LYS A 236 -5.91 15.80 17.06
C LYS A 236 -6.75 16.30 15.89
N VAL A 237 -6.87 15.51 14.83
CA VAL A 237 -7.66 15.84 13.63
C VAL A 237 -9.13 16.16 13.99
N MET A 238 -9.76 15.27 14.76
CA MET A 238 -11.15 15.45 15.15
C MET A 238 -11.31 16.59 16.17
N SER A 239 -10.35 16.79 17.09
CA SER A 239 -10.33 17.92 18.02
C SER A 239 -10.20 19.27 17.30
N ASP A 240 -9.32 19.37 16.29
CA ASP A 240 -9.14 20.57 15.47
C ASP A 240 -10.43 20.91 14.72
N ALA A 241 -11.13 19.91 14.15
CA ALA A 241 -12.42 20.09 13.50
C ALA A 241 -13.50 20.60 14.46
N VAL A 242 -13.48 20.11 15.71
CA VAL A 242 -14.39 20.56 16.77
C VAL A 242 -14.10 22.01 17.16
N GLN A 243 -12.84 22.36 17.42
CA GLN A 243 -12.43 23.71 17.83
C GLN A 243 -12.63 24.76 16.73
N ALA A 244 -12.56 24.36 15.46
CA ALA A 244 -12.84 25.26 14.33
C ALA A 244 -14.33 25.67 14.24
N ASN A 245 -15.24 24.85 14.76
CA ASN A 245 -16.69 25.06 14.64
C ASN A 245 -17.37 25.42 15.98
N LEU A 246 -16.73 25.16 17.12
CA LEU A 246 -17.26 25.46 18.45
C LEU A 246 -16.39 26.49 19.18
N ASN A 247 -16.93 27.70 19.37
CA ASN A 247 -16.29 28.74 20.17
C ASN A 247 -17.06 29.01 21.47
N ILE A 248 -16.55 28.52 22.59
CA ILE A 248 -17.15 28.71 23.93
C ILE A 248 -16.61 29.93 24.69
N THR A 249 -15.62 30.66 24.15
CA THR A 249 -15.07 31.87 24.78
C THR A 249 -16.14 32.94 25.10
N PRO A 250 -17.14 33.20 24.22
CA PRO A 250 -18.23 34.12 24.52
C PRO A 250 -19.05 33.68 25.75
N VAL A 251 -19.30 32.37 25.90
CA VAL A 251 -20.05 31.81 27.05
C VAL A 251 -19.27 32.04 28.34
N ILE A 252 -17.97 31.71 28.35
CA ILE A 252 -17.10 31.90 29.52
C ILE A 252 -17.05 33.37 29.94
N THR A 253 -16.93 34.27 28.97
CA THR A 253 -16.90 35.72 29.22
C THR A 253 -18.23 36.19 29.82
N ALA A 254 -19.35 35.79 29.23
CA ALA A 254 -20.68 36.15 29.72
C ALA A 254 -20.97 35.59 31.12
N VAL A 255 -20.51 34.37 31.42
CA VAL A 255 -20.65 33.75 32.75
C VAL A 255 -19.78 34.47 33.79
N THR A 256 -18.52 34.77 33.46
CA THR A 256 -17.59 35.47 34.37
C THR A 256 -18.10 36.88 34.71
N ASP A 257 -18.64 37.58 33.71
CA ASP A 257 -19.25 38.91 33.87
C ASP A 257 -20.52 38.89 34.73
N LEU A 258 -21.32 37.82 34.63
CA LEU A 258 -22.50 37.61 35.46
C LEU A 258 -22.09 37.29 36.89
N ASP A 259 -21.17 36.34 37.09
CA ASP A 259 -20.66 35.91 38.40
C ASP A 259 -20.06 37.07 39.18
N THR A 260 -19.26 37.92 38.52
CA THR A 260 -18.72 39.16 39.11
C THR A 260 -19.84 40.09 39.60
N SER A 261 -20.92 40.21 38.84
CA SER A 261 -22.06 41.07 39.18
C SER A 261 -22.89 40.47 40.33
N LEU A 262 -23.08 39.14 40.34
CA LEU A 262 -23.74 38.41 41.42
C LEU A 262 -22.99 38.57 42.75
N GLN A 263 -21.66 38.49 42.72
CA GLN A 263 -20.81 38.71 43.90
C GLN A 263 -20.91 40.14 44.44
N ALA A 264 -20.98 41.14 43.55
CA ALA A 264 -21.18 42.53 43.93
C ALA A 264 -22.56 42.75 44.57
N ILE A 265 -23.62 42.16 44.00
CA ILE A 265 -24.98 42.21 44.56
C ILE A 265 -25.02 41.50 45.92
N LYS A 266 -24.44 40.30 46.05
CA LYS A 266 -24.35 39.58 47.32
C LYS A 266 -23.70 40.45 48.40
N THR A 267 -22.56 41.06 48.10
CA THR A 267 -21.85 41.93 49.04
C THR A 267 -22.69 43.13 49.48
N ALA A 268 -23.35 43.80 48.53
CA ALA A 268 -24.19 44.96 48.83
C ALA A 268 -25.47 44.58 49.59
N LEU A 269 -26.03 43.40 49.30
CA LEU A 269 -27.23 42.88 49.95
C LEU A 269 -26.95 42.42 51.39
N ASP A 270 -25.85 41.70 51.62
CA ASP A 270 -25.38 41.31 52.96
C ASP A 270 -25.18 42.54 53.87
N GLN A 271 -24.58 43.59 53.32
CA GLN A 271 -24.37 44.85 54.03
C GLN A 271 -25.70 45.56 54.30
N SER A 272 -26.62 45.58 53.33
CA SER A 272 -27.95 46.19 53.50
C SER A 272 -28.79 45.49 54.57
N VAL A 273 -28.80 44.15 54.63
CA VAL A 273 -29.48 43.37 55.68
C VAL A 273 -28.89 43.69 57.07
N THR A 274 -27.57 43.80 57.15
CA THR A 274 -26.87 44.19 58.38
C THR A 274 -27.28 45.57 58.84
N ASP A 275 -27.32 46.55 57.92
CA ASP A 275 -27.66 47.93 58.24
C ASP A 275 -29.16 48.12 58.56
N ILE A 276 -30.08 47.38 57.92
CA ILE A 276 -31.51 47.32 58.29
C ILE A 276 -31.66 46.87 59.74
N THR A 277 -30.97 45.79 60.11
CA THR A 277 -31.03 45.23 61.47
C THR A 277 -30.46 46.22 62.49
N ALA A 278 -29.35 46.88 62.16
CA ALA A 278 -28.72 47.90 63.01
C ALA A 278 -29.63 49.12 63.21
N LEU A 279 -30.28 49.60 62.14
CA LEU A 279 -31.21 50.73 62.20
C LEU A 279 -32.45 50.39 63.04
N GLN A 280 -33.07 49.22 62.81
CA GLN A 280 -34.22 48.77 63.59
C GLN A 280 -33.86 48.64 65.08
N SER A 281 -32.69 48.09 65.40
CA SER A 281 -32.19 48.00 66.78
C SER A 281 -32.02 49.39 67.42
N ALA A 282 -31.34 50.31 66.74
CA ALA A 282 -31.12 51.67 67.23
C ALA A 282 -32.44 52.44 67.42
N ALA A 283 -33.40 52.28 66.49
CA ALA A 283 -34.71 52.92 66.58
C ALA A 283 -35.56 52.33 67.72
N ASN A 284 -35.45 51.02 67.98
CA ASN A 284 -36.08 50.38 69.12
C ASN A 284 -35.48 50.90 70.44
N THR A 285 -34.15 51.10 70.51
CA THR A 285 -33.51 51.76 71.67
C THR A 285 -34.04 53.16 71.86
N LEU A 286 -34.12 53.99 70.81
CA LEU A 286 -34.70 55.33 70.90
C LEU A 286 -36.15 55.32 71.38
N THR A 287 -36.96 54.40 70.87
CA THR A 287 -38.34 54.19 71.31
C THR A 287 -38.41 53.80 72.79
N THR A 288 -37.52 52.90 73.22
CA THR A 288 -37.43 52.47 74.62
C THR A 288 -37.04 53.62 75.54
N ASP A 289 -35.99 54.36 75.19
CA ASP A 289 -35.48 55.47 75.98
C ASP A 289 -36.51 56.61 76.09
N LEU A 290 -37.20 56.95 75.00
CA LEU A 290 -38.24 57.98 75.01
C LEU A 290 -39.48 57.57 75.80
N ASN A 291 -39.91 56.30 75.70
CA ASN A 291 -41.02 55.78 76.50
C ASN A 291 -40.66 55.75 78.00
N ALA A 292 -39.43 55.36 78.35
CA ALA A 292 -38.94 55.40 79.72
C ALA A 292 -38.94 56.84 80.25
N LEU A 293 -38.35 57.77 79.50
CA LEU A 293 -38.32 59.20 79.85
C LEU A 293 -39.75 59.78 79.99
N SER A 294 -40.65 59.46 79.07
CA SER A 294 -42.07 59.86 79.15
C SER A 294 -42.76 59.34 80.41
N SER A 295 -42.56 58.06 80.74
CA SER A 295 -43.15 57.42 81.91
C SER A 295 -42.59 58.01 83.22
N ASP A 296 -41.29 58.24 83.28
CA ASP A 296 -40.59 58.76 84.45
C ASP A 296 -40.93 60.23 84.71
N ILE A 297 -41.08 61.02 83.64
CA ILE A 297 -41.60 62.40 83.71
C ILE A 297 -43.05 62.40 84.19
N GLY A 298 -43.93 61.57 83.62
CA GLY A 298 -45.33 61.47 84.04
C GLY A 298 -45.48 61.11 85.53
N THR A 299 -44.66 60.16 86.00
CA THR A 299 -44.58 59.79 87.42
C THR A 299 -44.13 60.97 88.27
N THR A 300 -43.12 61.71 87.83
CA THR A 300 -42.56 62.86 88.56
C THR A 300 -43.56 64.01 88.64
N LYS A 301 -44.28 64.29 87.55
CA LYS A 301 -45.36 65.28 87.46
C LYS A 301 -46.47 65.02 88.47
N SER A 302 -46.86 63.76 88.68
CA SER A 302 -47.89 63.39 89.65
C SER A 302 -47.55 63.75 91.10
N SER A 303 -46.24 63.83 91.44
CA SER A 303 -45.72 64.19 92.77
C SER A 303 -45.24 65.64 92.89
N CYS A 304 -45.37 66.46 91.84
CA CYS A 304 -44.72 67.78 91.73
C CYS A 304 -45.32 68.88 92.64
N SER A 305 -46.60 68.77 93.01
CA SER A 305 -47.35 69.84 93.69
C SER A 305 -46.91 70.13 95.13
N SER A 306 -46.15 69.25 95.79
CA SER A 306 -45.63 69.47 97.16
C SER A 306 -44.26 70.14 97.22
N ASP A 307 -43.47 70.03 96.15
CA ASP A 307 -42.03 70.30 96.19
C ASP A 307 -41.61 71.53 95.36
N CYS A 308 -42.56 72.13 94.62
CA CYS A 308 -42.30 73.20 93.66
C CYS A 308 -43.12 74.47 93.94
N THR A 309 -42.55 75.64 93.64
CA THR A 309 -43.20 76.96 93.80
C THR A 309 -43.12 77.74 92.49
N PRO A 310 -44.25 78.04 91.81
CA PRO A 310 -45.64 77.72 92.18
C PRO A 310 -45.96 76.23 92.06
N THR A 311 -47.00 75.76 92.75
CA THR A 311 -47.42 74.34 92.76
C THR A 311 -47.88 73.81 91.40
N THR A 312 -48.08 74.69 90.42
CA THR A 312 -48.47 74.40 89.03
C THR A 312 -47.28 74.33 88.07
N ALA A 313 -46.03 74.40 88.57
CA ALA A 313 -44.84 74.49 87.73
C ALA A 313 -44.70 73.34 86.72
N CYS A 314 -45.22 72.14 87.02
CA CYS A 314 -45.15 70.98 86.14
C CYS A 314 -46.37 70.80 85.21
N ASP A 315 -47.43 71.59 85.35
CA ASP A 315 -48.72 71.35 84.66
C ASP A 315 -48.62 71.59 83.14
N GLY A 316 -47.71 72.46 82.72
CA GLY A 316 -47.53 72.85 81.31
C GLY A 316 -46.66 71.90 80.48
N PHE A 317 -46.08 70.85 81.07
CA PHE A 317 -45.25 69.90 80.33
C PHE A 317 -46.13 68.80 79.72
N ASP A 318 -45.98 68.53 78.42
CA ASP A 318 -46.69 67.46 77.73
C ASP A 318 -45.74 66.29 77.46
N GLU A 319 -45.73 65.33 78.39
CA GLU A 319 -44.96 64.10 78.28
C GLU A 319 -45.46 63.19 77.15
N THR A 320 -46.71 63.33 76.72
CA THR A 320 -47.32 62.45 75.70
C THR A 320 -46.78 62.72 74.29
N ALA A 321 -46.10 63.85 74.10
CA ALA A 321 -45.42 64.20 72.85
C ALA A 321 -44.07 63.49 72.65
N LEU A 322 -43.54 62.79 73.66
CA LEU A 322 -42.23 62.11 73.63
C LEU A 322 -42.30 60.73 72.95
N VAL A 323 -42.59 60.74 71.66
CA VAL A 323 -42.69 59.54 70.83
C VAL A 323 -41.79 59.61 69.61
N VAL A 324 -41.31 58.46 69.15
CA VAL A 324 -40.62 58.33 67.87
C VAL A 324 -41.65 58.53 66.75
N SER A 325 -41.33 59.39 65.78
CA SER A 325 -42.20 59.63 64.62
C SER A 325 -41.85 58.79 63.40
N ALA A 326 -40.61 58.31 63.31
CA ALA A 326 -40.16 57.48 62.20
C ALA A 326 -40.56 56.02 62.40
N ASP A 327 -41.15 55.40 61.37
CA ASP A 327 -41.51 53.97 61.38
C ASP A 327 -40.64 53.15 60.42
N PHE A 328 -39.60 52.53 60.99
CA PHE A 328 -38.68 51.64 60.26
C PHE A 328 -39.12 50.17 60.22
N SER A 329 -40.28 49.82 60.80
CA SER A 329 -40.85 48.47 60.68
C SER A 329 -41.36 48.18 59.27
N THR A 330 -41.55 49.23 58.47
CA THR A 330 -41.97 49.17 57.06
C THR A 330 -40.85 48.88 56.08
N LEU A 331 -39.59 48.83 56.53
CA LEU A 331 -38.46 48.46 55.68
C LEU A 331 -38.59 47.00 55.22
N PRO A 332 -38.29 46.68 53.95
CA PRO A 332 -38.48 45.35 53.40
C PRO A 332 -37.51 44.34 54.02
N ASP A 333 -37.99 43.12 54.24
CA ASP A 333 -37.14 41.99 54.59
C ASP A 333 -36.43 41.46 53.34
N LEU A 334 -35.11 41.57 53.34
CA LEU A 334 -34.25 41.18 52.22
C LEU A 334 -33.61 39.78 52.40
N THR A 335 -33.91 39.07 53.49
CA THR A 335 -33.28 37.77 53.83
C THR A 335 -33.60 36.65 52.83
N SER A 336 -34.79 36.69 52.20
CA SER A 336 -35.20 35.74 51.15
C SER A 336 -34.42 35.95 49.85
N VAL A 337 -34.20 37.22 49.47
CA VAL A 337 -33.37 37.60 48.32
C VAL A 337 -31.90 37.24 48.58
N GLN A 338 -31.43 37.43 49.82
CA GLN A 338 -30.10 37.04 50.27
C GLN A 338 -29.88 35.53 50.14
N SER A 339 -30.83 34.72 50.60
CA SER A 339 -30.75 33.26 50.48
C SER A 339 -30.77 32.79 49.02
N SER A 340 -31.52 33.49 48.16
CA SER A 340 -31.59 33.16 46.72
C SER A 340 -30.27 33.46 46.02
N ILE A 341 -29.62 34.59 46.30
CA ILE A 341 -28.33 34.91 45.68
C ILE A 341 -27.18 34.06 46.23
N ASP A 342 -27.23 33.70 47.51
CA ASP A 342 -26.28 32.75 48.12
C ASP A 342 -26.34 31.38 47.42
N GLY A 343 -27.54 30.90 47.11
CA GLY A 343 -27.74 29.66 46.36
C GLY A 343 -27.10 29.68 44.97
N VAL A 344 -27.16 30.81 44.28
CA VAL A 344 -26.63 30.95 42.91
C VAL A 344 -25.11 31.15 42.91
N VAL A 345 -24.59 32.00 43.80
CA VAL A 345 -23.13 32.19 43.96
C VAL A 345 -22.46 30.88 44.37
N ALA A 346 -23.12 30.06 45.21
CA ALA A 346 -22.60 28.76 45.61
C ALA A 346 -22.45 27.75 44.46
N GLN A 347 -23.16 27.92 43.34
CA GLN A 347 -23.03 27.05 42.17
C GLN A 347 -21.70 27.23 41.43
N ASN A 348 -20.94 28.30 41.71
CA ASN A 348 -19.67 28.59 41.06
C ASN A 348 -19.77 28.52 39.52
N LEU A 349 -20.62 29.40 38.96
CA LEU A 349 -20.91 29.42 37.52
C LEU A 349 -19.63 29.53 36.67
N THR A 350 -18.66 30.32 37.13
CA THR A 350 -17.34 30.44 36.50
C THR A 350 -16.59 29.10 36.47
N GLY A 351 -16.63 28.33 37.57
CA GLY A 351 -16.06 26.98 37.64
C GLY A 351 -16.74 25.98 36.70
N ILE A 352 -18.05 26.07 36.51
CA ILE A 352 -18.79 25.24 35.55
C ILE A 352 -18.34 25.57 34.11
N ALA A 353 -18.27 26.86 33.75
CA ALA A 353 -17.81 27.29 32.44
C ALA A 353 -16.34 26.91 32.16
N GLN A 354 -15.47 26.99 33.17
CA GLN A 354 -14.08 26.54 33.08
C GLN A 354 -13.96 25.01 32.97
N THR A 355 -14.87 24.26 33.59
CA THR A 355 -14.94 22.80 33.44
C THR A 355 -15.33 22.43 32.01
N ALA A 356 -16.28 23.14 31.41
CA ALA A 356 -16.63 22.97 29.99
C ALA A 356 -15.45 23.29 29.05
N GLN A 357 -14.68 24.35 29.34
CA GLN A 357 -13.43 24.62 28.61
C GLN A 357 -12.41 23.50 28.75
N SER A 358 -12.22 23.00 29.97
CA SER A 358 -11.28 21.91 30.22
C SER A 358 -11.71 20.62 29.51
N GLN A 359 -13.01 20.36 29.38
CA GLN A 359 -13.52 19.22 28.59
C GLN A 359 -13.28 19.40 27.09
N LEU A 360 -13.38 20.63 26.58
CA LEU A 360 -13.05 20.95 25.18
C LEU A 360 -11.54 20.81 24.92
N ASP A 361 -10.69 21.31 25.83
CA ASP A 361 -9.24 21.20 25.71
C ASP A 361 -8.76 19.74 25.79
N ASN A 362 -9.41 18.91 26.61
CA ASN A 362 -9.12 17.48 26.73
C ASN A 362 -9.82 16.61 25.68
N MET A 363 -10.55 17.21 24.73
CA MET A 363 -11.33 16.49 23.72
C MET A 363 -10.45 15.57 22.88
N GLU A 364 -9.23 15.98 22.54
CA GLU A 364 -8.23 15.14 21.86
C GLU A 364 -7.99 13.83 22.63
N THR A 365 -7.75 13.91 23.94
CA THR A 365 -7.53 12.73 24.79
C THR A 365 -8.78 11.87 24.91
N THR A 366 -9.96 12.50 25.00
CA THR A 366 -11.24 11.77 25.01
C THR A 366 -11.43 11.00 23.71
N ILE A 367 -11.26 11.65 22.56
CA ILE A 367 -11.37 11.01 21.24
C ILE A 367 -10.32 9.90 21.09
N ASP A 368 -9.08 10.12 21.50
CA ASP A 368 -8.04 9.09 21.50
C ASP A 368 -8.42 7.87 22.36
N SER A 369 -9.01 8.10 23.53
CA SER A 369 -9.47 7.03 24.41
C SER A 369 -10.66 6.27 23.80
N SER A 370 -11.63 6.98 23.22
CA SER A 370 -12.81 6.41 22.57
C SER A 370 -12.48 5.65 21.28
N THR A 371 -11.47 6.10 20.53
CA THR A 371 -11.00 5.47 19.30
C THR A 371 -9.93 4.41 19.54
N SER A 372 -9.40 4.26 20.76
CA SER A 372 -8.30 3.32 21.09
C SER A 372 -8.55 1.89 20.62
N SER A 373 -9.75 1.36 20.80
CA SER A 373 -10.14 0.01 20.36
C SER A 373 -10.18 -0.11 18.83
N ALA A 374 -10.71 0.90 18.15
CA ALA A 374 -10.75 0.97 16.69
C ALA A 374 -9.33 1.08 16.11
N ARG A 375 -8.49 1.98 16.66
CA ARG A 375 -7.08 2.13 16.28
C ARG A 375 -6.31 0.82 16.47
N SER A 376 -6.44 0.18 17.63
CA SER A 376 -5.80 -1.09 17.92
C SER A 376 -6.27 -2.20 16.96
N SER A 377 -7.55 -2.19 16.60
CA SER A 377 -8.11 -3.15 15.65
C SER A 377 -7.55 -2.94 14.25
N ILE A 378 -7.52 -1.69 13.76
CA ILE A 378 -6.93 -1.34 12.46
C ILE A 378 -5.44 -1.71 12.45
N GLN A 379 -4.68 -1.34 13.48
CA GLN A 379 -3.26 -1.68 13.59
C GLN A 379 -3.03 -3.20 13.61
N SER A 380 -3.84 -3.94 14.37
CA SER A 380 -3.77 -5.42 14.37
C SER A 380 -4.10 -6.01 13.00
N SER A 381 -5.06 -5.45 12.26
CA SER A 381 -5.38 -5.87 10.89
C SER A 381 -4.22 -5.57 9.93
N LEU A 382 -3.60 -4.40 10.04
CA LEU A 382 -2.45 -4.02 9.23
C LEU A 382 -1.24 -4.93 9.52
N ASP A 383 -0.96 -5.20 10.79
CA ASP A 383 0.13 -6.09 11.21
C ASP A 383 -0.12 -7.54 10.79
N SER A 384 -1.37 -8.00 10.92
CA SER A 384 -1.78 -9.34 10.47
C SER A 384 -1.59 -9.48 8.97
N PHE A 385 -2.04 -8.51 8.17
CA PHE A 385 -1.85 -8.56 6.72
C PHE A 385 -0.37 -8.44 6.33
N LYS A 386 0.43 -7.63 7.03
CA LYS A 386 1.89 -7.59 6.88
C LYS A 386 2.52 -8.97 7.08
N SER A 387 2.10 -9.67 8.13
CA SER A 387 2.58 -11.02 8.45
C SER A 387 2.20 -12.03 7.37
N THR A 388 0.96 -11.95 6.86
CA THR A 388 0.51 -12.77 5.73
C THR A 388 1.33 -12.50 4.47
N LEU A 389 1.59 -11.24 4.13
CA LEU A 389 2.44 -10.88 2.98
C LEU A 389 3.87 -11.42 3.12
N ASN A 390 4.48 -11.27 4.30
CA ASN A 390 5.82 -11.84 4.55
C ASN A 390 5.82 -13.37 4.41
N THR A 391 4.79 -14.05 4.92
CA THR A 391 4.69 -15.52 4.79
C THR A 391 4.53 -15.94 3.33
N MET A 392 3.68 -15.24 2.55
CA MET A 392 3.50 -15.52 1.12
C MET A 392 4.79 -15.28 0.32
N VAL A 393 5.55 -14.24 0.68
CA VAL A 393 6.87 -13.97 0.09
C VAL A 393 7.87 -15.07 0.43
N ASP A 394 7.96 -15.48 1.69
CA ASP A 394 8.88 -16.55 2.12
C ASP A 394 8.55 -17.89 1.45
N ASP A 395 7.26 -18.21 1.33
CA ASP A 395 6.78 -19.40 0.63
C ASP A 395 7.09 -19.33 -0.88
N PHE A 396 6.89 -18.17 -1.52
CA PHE A 396 7.26 -17.96 -2.92
C PHE A 396 8.77 -18.12 -3.13
N VAL A 397 9.59 -17.46 -2.30
CA VAL A 397 11.05 -17.56 -2.36
C VAL A 397 11.52 -19.00 -2.18
N THR A 398 10.92 -19.74 -1.24
CA THR A 398 11.25 -21.14 -1.01
C THR A 398 10.87 -22.02 -2.20
N GLN A 399 9.69 -21.82 -2.79
CA GLN A 399 9.23 -22.56 -3.97
C GLN A 399 10.10 -22.29 -5.19
N VAL A 400 10.42 -21.02 -5.46
CA VAL A 400 11.23 -20.63 -6.63
C VAL A 400 12.68 -21.13 -6.49
N ASN A 401 13.31 -20.97 -5.32
CA ASN A 401 14.66 -21.49 -5.09
C ASN A 401 14.72 -23.02 -5.11
N GLY A 402 13.62 -23.70 -4.75
CA GLY A 402 13.51 -25.15 -4.80
C GLY A 402 13.18 -25.72 -6.19
N ALA A 403 12.69 -24.89 -7.12
CA ALA A 403 12.23 -25.34 -8.44
C ALA A 403 13.37 -25.66 -9.42
N ILE A 404 14.49 -24.91 -9.36
CA ILE A 404 15.62 -25.07 -10.30
C ILE A 404 16.96 -24.92 -9.56
N ASP A 405 17.65 -26.03 -9.32
CA ASP A 405 19.04 -26.03 -8.84
C ASP A 405 20.00 -25.81 -10.01
N THR A 406 20.14 -24.54 -10.43
CA THR A 406 21.02 -24.15 -11.54
C THR A 406 22.48 -24.50 -11.25
N TYR A 407 22.90 -24.53 -9.98
CA TYR A 407 24.27 -24.83 -9.58
C TYR A 407 24.62 -26.31 -9.80
N SER A 408 23.76 -27.21 -9.35
CA SER A 408 23.93 -28.66 -9.58
C SER A 408 23.88 -28.97 -11.07
N LEU A 409 22.89 -28.42 -11.78
CA LEU A 409 22.74 -28.62 -13.22
C LEU A 409 23.96 -28.10 -14.01
N LYS A 410 24.46 -26.91 -13.67
CA LYS A 410 25.70 -26.34 -14.26
C LYS A 410 26.91 -27.21 -13.99
N THR A 411 27.00 -27.77 -12.79
CA THR A 411 28.11 -28.67 -12.41
C THR A 411 28.07 -29.99 -13.19
N GLU A 412 26.89 -30.59 -13.36
CA GLU A 412 26.73 -31.85 -14.10
C GLU A 412 26.96 -31.67 -15.60
N ILE A 413 26.37 -30.64 -16.19
CA ILE A 413 26.55 -30.31 -17.62
C ILE A 413 28.01 -29.92 -17.90
N GLY A 414 28.63 -29.13 -17.01
CA GLY A 414 30.05 -28.79 -17.14
C GLY A 414 30.96 -30.02 -17.13
N LYS A 415 30.67 -31.04 -16.31
CA LYS A 415 31.41 -32.32 -16.34
C LYS A 415 31.24 -33.06 -17.67
N PHE A 416 30.04 -33.04 -18.24
CA PHE A 416 29.77 -33.65 -19.54
C PHE A 416 30.57 -32.96 -20.66
N PHE A 417 30.50 -31.63 -20.76
CA PHE A 417 31.22 -30.88 -21.78
C PHE A 417 32.73 -30.92 -21.60
N GLN A 418 33.23 -30.87 -20.35
CA GLN A 418 34.65 -31.07 -20.08
C GLN A 418 35.11 -32.43 -20.58
N SER A 419 34.34 -33.50 -20.31
CA SER A 419 34.65 -34.83 -20.84
C SER A 419 34.60 -34.84 -22.37
N ALA A 420 33.59 -34.23 -22.98
CA ALA A 420 33.49 -34.14 -24.44
C ALA A 420 34.68 -33.41 -25.07
N ILE A 421 35.15 -32.30 -24.47
CA ILE A 421 36.32 -31.52 -24.91
C ILE A 421 37.61 -32.35 -24.77
N ASP A 422 37.78 -33.08 -23.66
CA ASP A 422 38.94 -33.94 -23.43
C ASP A 422 39.02 -35.05 -24.50
N TYR A 423 37.87 -35.62 -24.91
CA TYR A 423 37.80 -36.64 -25.95
C TYR A 423 37.78 -36.09 -27.39
N ASP A 424 37.42 -34.81 -27.58
CA ASP A 424 37.35 -34.15 -28.89
C ASP A 424 38.70 -34.16 -29.61
N VAL A 425 39.80 -34.11 -28.86
CA VAL A 425 41.17 -34.22 -29.41
C VAL A 425 41.35 -35.51 -30.21
N TYR A 426 40.85 -36.65 -29.70
CA TYR A 426 40.95 -37.94 -30.41
C TYR A 426 40.05 -37.98 -31.64
N ARG A 427 38.83 -37.41 -31.54
CA ARG A 427 37.91 -37.26 -32.68
C ARG A 427 38.53 -36.40 -33.77
N GLN A 428 39.18 -35.31 -33.41
CA GLN A 428 39.87 -34.39 -34.32
C GLN A 428 41.02 -35.09 -35.06
N TYR A 429 41.89 -35.81 -34.34
CA TYR A 429 42.99 -36.59 -34.96
C TYR A 429 42.48 -37.71 -35.87
N PHE A 430 41.43 -38.42 -35.45
CA PHE A 430 40.75 -39.41 -36.29
C PHE A 430 40.20 -38.77 -37.57
N GLY A 431 39.54 -37.62 -37.45
CA GLY A 431 39.04 -36.84 -38.59
C GLY A 431 40.15 -36.45 -39.57
N TYR A 432 41.26 -35.89 -39.07
CA TYR A 432 42.41 -35.54 -39.92
C TYR A 432 43.04 -36.75 -40.62
N GLY A 433 43.14 -37.89 -39.93
CA GLY A 433 43.63 -39.15 -40.53
C GLY A 433 42.70 -39.65 -41.63
N LEU A 434 41.39 -39.65 -41.37
CA LEU A 434 40.36 -40.06 -42.33
C LEU A 434 40.37 -39.15 -43.57
N MET A 435 40.50 -37.84 -43.39
CA MET A 435 40.57 -36.85 -44.47
C MET A 435 41.85 -36.94 -45.27
N GLY A 436 42.99 -37.18 -44.63
CA GLY A 436 44.25 -37.38 -45.33
C GLY A 436 44.13 -38.54 -46.32
N LEU A 437 43.53 -39.65 -45.87
CA LEU A 437 43.27 -40.81 -46.71
C LEU A 437 42.24 -40.54 -47.80
N PHE A 438 41.16 -39.84 -47.47
CA PHE A 438 40.07 -39.52 -48.39
C PHE A 438 40.50 -38.52 -49.48
N SER A 439 41.29 -37.51 -49.13
CA SER A 439 41.86 -36.50 -50.06
C SER A 439 42.95 -37.08 -50.96
N PHE A 440 43.58 -38.18 -50.54
CA PHE A 440 44.59 -38.85 -51.33
C PHE A 440 44.00 -39.52 -52.59
N ILE A 441 42.72 -39.95 -52.54
CA ILE A 441 42.03 -40.57 -53.68
C ILE A 441 41.95 -39.63 -54.90
N PRO A 442 41.37 -38.40 -54.81
CA PRO A 442 41.33 -37.49 -55.96
C PRO A 442 42.72 -37.05 -56.41
N LEU A 443 43.72 -36.98 -55.51
CA LEU A 443 45.10 -36.68 -55.89
C LEU A 443 45.73 -37.81 -56.73
N LEU A 444 45.51 -39.07 -56.34
CA LEU A 444 45.95 -40.24 -57.13
C LEU A 444 45.22 -40.32 -58.48
N MET A 445 43.93 -39.97 -58.52
CA MET A 445 43.15 -39.95 -59.77
C MET A 445 43.64 -38.85 -60.71
N ILE A 446 43.79 -37.61 -60.23
CA ILE A 446 44.29 -36.48 -61.04
C ILE A 446 45.74 -36.72 -61.46
N GLY A 447 46.60 -37.21 -60.55
CA GLY A 447 47.97 -37.60 -60.86
C GLY A 447 48.03 -38.72 -61.91
N GLY A 448 47.13 -39.70 -61.81
CA GLY A 448 46.96 -40.76 -62.82
C GLY A 448 46.57 -40.20 -64.18
N ILE A 449 45.63 -39.24 -64.24
CA ILE A 449 45.22 -38.56 -65.48
C ILE A 449 46.39 -37.77 -66.06
N MET A 450 47.10 -36.98 -65.25
CA MET A 450 48.24 -36.19 -65.73
C MET A 450 49.37 -37.06 -66.26
N CYS A 451 49.76 -38.12 -65.56
CA CYS A 451 50.77 -39.07 -66.03
C CYS A 451 50.30 -39.82 -67.28
N GLY A 452 49.03 -40.22 -67.34
CA GLY A 452 48.45 -40.90 -68.50
C GLY A 452 48.36 -40.03 -69.75
N CYS A 453 47.94 -38.76 -69.61
CA CYS A 453 47.77 -37.81 -70.72
C CYS A 453 49.08 -37.16 -71.17
N CYS A 454 49.98 -36.77 -70.25
CA CYS A 454 51.23 -36.08 -70.60
C CYS A 454 52.32 -37.02 -71.13
N CYS A 455 52.25 -38.32 -70.81
CA CYS A 455 53.22 -39.34 -71.23
C CYS A 455 52.62 -40.43 -72.13
N GLY A 456 51.37 -40.28 -72.56
CA GLY A 456 50.69 -41.23 -73.43
C GLY A 456 51.05 -41.02 -74.90
N ASP A 457 51.37 -42.10 -75.60
CA ASP A 457 51.52 -42.09 -77.06
C ASP A 457 50.24 -42.71 -77.67
N ALA A 458 49.54 -41.95 -78.52
CA ALA A 458 48.23 -42.34 -79.04
C ALA A 458 48.31 -43.52 -80.03
N GLU A 459 49.48 -43.76 -80.64
CA GLU A 459 49.68 -44.77 -81.67
C GLU A 459 50.41 -46.04 -81.16
N ALA A 460 50.82 -46.08 -79.89
CA ALA A 460 51.55 -47.20 -79.32
C ALA A 460 50.63 -48.35 -78.91
N LYS A 461 50.96 -49.58 -79.36
CA LYS A 461 50.27 -50.82 -78.98
C LYS A 461 50.30 -51.03 -77.46
N PRO A 462 49.30 -51.72 -76.86
CA PRO A 462 49.25 -51.96 -75.42
C PRO A 462 50.52 -52.58 -74.81
N SER A 463 51.26 -53.38 -75.58
CA SER A 463 52.53 -54.02 -75.18
C SER A 463 53.78 -53.15 -75.30
N GLU A 464 53.68 -51.92 -75.85
CA GLU A 464 54.83 -51.03 -76.14
C GLU A 464 54.78 -49.68 -75.41
N ARG A 465 53.78 -49.47 -74.54
CA ARG A 465 53.53 -48.17 -73.90
C ARG A 465 54.68 -47.68 -73.00
N PRO A 466 54.95 -46.35 -72.94
CA PRO A 466 55.98 -45.76 -72.09
C PRO A 466 55.74 -46.02 -70.59
N CYS A 467 56.83 -46.19 -69.84
CA CYS A 467 56.81 -46.45 -68.39
C CYS A 467 56.02 -45.37 -67.60
N CYS A 468 56.10 -44.11 -68.01
CA CYS A 468 55.36 -43.00 -67.39
C CYS A 468 53.83 -43.10 -67.58
N SER A 469 53.34 -43.56 -68.74
CA SER A 469 51.89 -43.77 -68.97
C SER A 469 51.37 -44.96 -68.14
N SER A 470 52.13 -46.06 -68.07
CA SER A 470 51.78 -47.22 -67.23
C SER A 470 51.74 -46.87 -65.73
N CYS A 471 52.56 -45.92 -65.28
CA CYS A 471 52.48 -45.37 -63.92
C CYS A 471 51.12 -44.71 -63.66
N GLY A 472 50.57 -43.97 -64.61
CA GLY A 472 49.25 -43.33 -64.50
C GLY A 472 48.11 -44.34 -64.28
N GLY A 473 48.13 -45.46 -65.01
CA GLY A 473 47.16 -46.55 -64.80
C GLY A 473 47.32 -47.28 -63.46
N CYS A 474 48.55 -47.45 -62.96
CA CYS A 474 48.80 -48.01 -61.63
C CYS A 474 48.33 -47.09 -60.51
N LEU A 475 48.50 -45.76 -60.64
CA LEU A 475 47.99 -44.78 -59.67
C LEU A 475 46.46 -44.81 -59.57
N MET A 476 45.76 -44.95 -60.71
CA MET A 476 44.29 -45.09 -60.72
C MET A 476 43.84 -46.41 -60.06
N MET A 477 44.51 -47.53 -60.36
CA MET A 477 44.19 -48.82 -59.73
C MET A 477 44.48 -48.83 -58.22
N LEU A 478 45.52 -48.12 -57.77
CA LEU A 478 45.79 -47.91 -56.34
C LEU A 478 44.68 -47.09 -55.69
N ALA A 479 44.20 -46.03 -56.32
CA ALA A 479 43.06 -45.25 -55.83
C ALA A 479 41.77 -46.09 -55.76
N VAL A 480 41.53 -46.95 -56.75
CA VAL A 480 40.41 -47.91 -56.75
C VAL A 480 40.51 -48.89 -55.58
N ALA A 481 41.69 -49.45 -55.33
CA ALA A 481 41.91 -50.33 -54.19
C ALA A 481 41.64 -49.63 -52.86
N ILE A 482 42.10 -48.39 -52.69
CA ILE A 482 41.84 -47.58 -51.49
C ILE A 482 40.33 -47.33 -51.31
N MET A 483 39.60 -46.98 -52.38
CA MET A 483 38.14 -46.78 -52.32
C MET A 483 37.38 -48.03 -51.85
N PHE A 484 37.78 -49.23 -52.28
CA PHE A 484 37.18 -50.47 -51.80
C PHE A 484 37.52 -50.76 -50.33
N LEU A 485 38.75 -50.47 -49.90
CA LEU A 485 39.19 -50.70 -48.52
C LEU A 485 38.46 -49.79 -47.51
N ILE A 486 38.23 -48.52 -47.87
CA ILE A 486 37.64 -47.54 -46.95
C ILE A 486 36.14 -47.35 -47.16
N GLY A 487 35.58 -47.76 -48.30
CA GLY A 487 34.19 -47.49 -48.66
C GLY A 487 33.18 -48.03 -47.66
N ALA A 488 33.37 -49.28 -47.19
CA ALA A 488 32.49 -49.87 -46.18
C ALA A 488 32.57 -49.15 -44.82
N LEU A 489 33.77 -48.71 -44.42
CA LEU A 489 33.99 -47.98 -43.17
C LEU A 489 33.37 -46.57 -43.21
N LEU A 490 33.55 -45.86 -44.33
CA LEU A 490 32.95 -44.55 -44.55
C LEU A 490 31.41 -44.64 -44.62
N MET A 491 30.87 -45.69 -45.23
CA MET A 491 29.43 -45.93 -45.29
C MET A 491 28.86 -46.19 -43.90
N LEU A 492 29.53 -47.04 -43.09
CA LEU A 492 29.12 -47.26 -41.70
C LEU A 492 29.16 -45.97 -40.87
N LEU A 493 30.25 -45.20 -40.99
CA LEU A 493 30.41 -43.92 -40.29
C LEU A 493 29.31 -42.93 -40.67
N THR A 494 29.00 -42.81 -41.97
CA THR A 494 27.92 -41.95 -42.48
C THR A 494 26.56 -42.38 -41.94
N THR A 495 26.27 -43.67 -41.93
CA THR A 495 24.99 -44.19 -41.41
C THR A 495 24.84 -43.93 -39.92
N VAL A 496 25.87 -44.16 -39.11
CA VAL A 496 25.82 -43.92 -37.66
C VAL A 496 25.64 -42.44 -37.35
N THR A 497 26.40 -41.57 -38.03
CA THR A 497 26.31 -40.12 -37.82
C THR A 497 25.01 -39.52 -38.36
N PHE A 498 24.46 -40.04 -39.46
CA PHE A 498 23.12 -39.69 -39.95
C PHE A 498 22.02 -40.09 -38.97
N MET A 499 22.09 -41.31 -38.41
CA MET A 499 21.10 -41.77 -37.42
C MET A 499 21.12 -40.90 -36.17
N ILE A 500 22.29 -40.43 -35.73
CA ILE A 500 22.39 -39.54 -34.57
C ILE A 500 21.91 -38.13 -34.95
N GLY A 501 22.48 -37.52 -35.99
CA GLY A 501 22.20 -36.13 -36.37
C GLY A 501 20.79 -35.89 -36.89
N GLY A 502 20.25 -36.79 -37.72
CA GLY A 502 18.90 -36.69 -38.27
C GLY A 502 17.80 -36.83 -37.21
N ASN A 503 17.99 -37.69 -36.21
CA ASN A 503 17.03 -37.81 -35.10
C ASN A 503 17.11 -36.62 -34.13
N LEU A 504 18.31 -36.09 -33.86
CA LEU A 504 18.47 -34.91 -33.01
C LEU A 504 17.85 -33.64 -33.63
N GLU A 505 17.92 -33.48 -34.95
CA GLU A 505 17.28 -32.35 -35.65
C GLU A 505 15.75 -32.35 -35.46
N LYS A 506 15.12 -33.53 -35.41
CA LYS A 506 13.67 -33.67 -35.17
C LYS A 506 13.28 -33.45 -33.71
N ILE A 507 14.15 -33.80 -32.77
CA ILE A 507 13.95 -33.49 -31.34
C ILE A 507 13.99 -31.97 -31.12
N CYS A 508 14.92 -31.26 -31.78
CA CYS A 508 15.00 -29.81 -31.75
C CYS A 508 13.75 -29.10 -32.31
N GLN A 509 13.01 -29.72 -33.24
CA GLN A 509 11.73 -29.21 -33.75
C GLN A 509 10.59 -29.33 -32.70
N SER A 510 10.66 -30.31 -31.78
CA SER A 510 9.65 -30.52 -30.73
C SER A 510 9.87 -29.68 -29.47
N PHE A 511 11.08 -29.15 -29.23
CA PHE A 511 11.39 -28.26 -28.10
C PHE A 511 10.81 -26.83 -28.26
N ILE A 512 10.10 -26.53 -29.35
CA ILE A 512 9.50 -25.23 -29.65
C ILE A 512 8.04 -25.10 -29.12
N ASP A 513 7.47 -26.14 -28.48
CA ASP A 513 6.08 -26.13 -27.98
C ASP A 513 5.97 -25.64 -26.50
N LEU A 514 5.44 -24.42 -26.30
CA LEU A 514 5.38 -23.68 -25.01
C LEU A 514 4.23 -24.10 -24.07
N THR A 515 3.47 -25.16 -24.38
CA THR A 515 2.22 -25.51 -23.67
C THR A 515 2.39 -25.95 -22.21
N VAL A 516 3.62 -26.26 -21.77
CA VAL A 516 3.89 -26.78 -20.41
C VAL A 516 3.82 -25.69 -19.32
N PHE A 517 3.96 -24.41 -19.67
CA PHE A 517 3.96 -23.30 -18.70
C PHE A 517 2.57 -22.77 -18.32
N SER A 518 1.54 -23.05 -19.12
CA SER A 518 0.19 -22.50 -18.94
C SER A 518 -0.63 -23.19 -17.83
N ASP A 519 -0.34 -24.45 -17.52
CA ASP A 519 -1.15 -25.28 -16.61
C ASP A 519 -0.83 -25.03 -15.12
N TYR A 520 0.22 -24.27 -14.80
CA TYR A 520 0.69 -24.06 -13.43
C TYR A 520 0.18 -22.75 -12.80
N LEU A 521 -0.36 -21.82 -13.59
CA LEU A 521 -0.79 -20.48 -13.13
C LEU A 521 -2.25 -20.43 -12.63
N THR A 522 -3.05 -21.47 -12.89
CA THR A 522 -4.50 -21.50 -12.62
C THR A 522 -4.89 -21.91 -11.20
N SER A 523 -3.96 -22.30 -10.34
CA SER A 523 -4.28 -22.85 -9.00
C SER A 523 -4.35 -21.81 -7.86
N ILE A 524 -4.10 -20.52 -8.14
CA ILE A 524 -3.97 -19.47 -7.11
C ILE A 524 -5.27 -18.66 -6.93
N ASP A 525 -6.19 -18.74 -7.90
CA ASP A 525 -7.40 -17.90 -7.98
C ASP A 525 -8.53 -18.33 -7.02
N SER A 526 -8.44 -19.53 -6.43
CA SER A 526 -9.54 -20.17 -5.71
C SER A 526 -9.71 -19.73 -4.25
N ASP A 527 -8.74 -19.04 -3.64
CA ASP A 527 -8.66 -18.92 -2.18
C ASP A 527 -9.12 -17.56 -1.60
N ILE A 528 -9.52 -16.60 -2.44
CA ILE A 528 -9.68 -15.18 -2.03
C ILE A 528 -11.10 -14.80 -1.55
N ASN A 529 -12.14 -15.60 -1.83
CA ASN A 529 -13.54 -15.13 -1.79
C ASN A 529 -14.29 -15.23 -0.44
N GLY A 530 -13.62 -15.06 0.70
CA GLY A 530 -14.27 -15.25 2.01
C GLY A 530 -14.04 -14.14 3.03
N ILE A 531 -15.10 -13.34 3.29
CA ILE A 531 -15.53 -12.76 4.58
C ILE A 531 -15.68 -11.23 4.58
N SER A 532 -16.90 -10.74 4.89
CA SER A 532 -17.16 -9.46 5.56
C SER A 532 -18.62 -9.31 6.00
N SER A 533 -18.88 -8.97 7.28
CA SER A 533 -19.74 -7.83 7.75
C SER A 533 -20.33 -7.99 9.17
N SER A 534 -20.20 -6.97 10.04
CA SER A 534 -21.30 -6.21 10.70
C SER A 534 -20.92 -5.47 12.00
N VAL A 535 -21.62 -4.33 12.23
CA VAL A 535 -22.14 -3.72 13.50
C VAL A 535 -21.73 -2.26 13.80
N ASP A 536 -22.74 -1.52 14.29
CA ASP A 536 -22.98 -0.07 14.48
C ASP A 536 -23.29 0.27 15.95
N ILE A 537 -23.02 1.51 16.43
CA ILE A 537 -23.47 1.99 17.75
C ILE A 537 -23.63 3.53 17.80
N SER A 538 -24.85 3.99 18.12
CA SER A 538 -25.22 5.40 18.33
C SER A 538 -25.58 5.69 19.81
N SER A 539 -25.06 6.77 20.40
CA SER A 539 -25.79 7.77 21.23
C SER A 539 -24.88 8.54 22.20
N PHE A 540 -24.85 9.87 22.08
CA PHE A 540 -24.51 10.74 23.21
C PHE A 540 -25.12 12.14 23.03
N GLN A 541 -25.60 12.73 24.13
CA GLN A 541 -26.15 14.09 24.19
C GLN A 541 -25.62 14.80 25.42
N VAL A 542 -25.42 16.11 25.28
CA VAL A 542 -24.43 16.87 26.06
C VAL A 542 -25.03 17.79 27.13
N LEU A 543 -26.32 18.12 27.11
CA LEU A 543 -26.82 19.18 28.01
C LEU A 543 -27.67 18.67 29.17
N THR A 544 -27.25 19.01 30.40
CA THR A 544 -27.97 18.66 31.63
C THR A 544 -29.01 19.72 32.04
N PRO A 545 -30.28 19.31 32.24
CA PRO A 545 -31.42 20.18 32.63
C PRO A 545 -31.23 21.00 33.92
N ASP A 546 -30.31 20.60 34.79
CA ASP A 546 -30.11 21.20 36.11
C ASP A 546 -29.53 22.63 36.03
N MET A 547 -28.80 22.92 34.95
CA MET A 547 -28.19 24.24 34.71
C MET A 547 -29.20 25.28 34.23
N GLU A 548 -30.22 24.84 33.47
CA GLU A 548 -31.30 25.71 32.99
C GLU A 548 -32.32 26.03 34.09
N SER A 549 -32.52 25.12 35.06
CA SER A 549 -33.38 25.35 36.22
C SER A 549 -32.83 26.46 37.12
N SER A 550 -31.54 26.38 37.47
CA SER A 550 -30.93 27.28 38.45
C SER A 550 -30.89 28.75 38.01
N LEU A 551 -30.72 29.02 36.71
CA LEU A 551 -30.73 30.38 36.16
C LEU A 551 -32.15 30.97 36.07
N ASN A 552 -33.16 30.13 35.84
CA ASN A 552 -34.56 30.56 35.87
C ASN A 552 -35.04 30.83 37.30
N ASP A 553 -34.60 30.04 38.28
CA ASP A 553 -34.95 30.24 39.69
C ASP A 553 -34.41 31.57 40.21
N PHE A 554 -33.19 31.96 39.80
CA PHE A 554 -32.64 33.27 40.13
C PHE A 554 -33.39 34.43 39.47
N SER A 555 -33.73 34.29 38.18
CA SER A 555 -34.50 35.30 37.44
C SER A 555 -35.89 35.55 38.06
N ASN A 556 -36.43 34.60 38.81
CA ASN A 556 -37.75 34.67 39.45
C ASN A 556 -37.67 35.00 40.96
N SER A 557 -36.49 35.32 41.49
CA SER A 557 -36.26 35.59 42.92
C SER A 557 -36.84 36.92 43.44
N GLY A 558 -37.44 37.73 42.57
CA GLY A 558 -38.05 39.02 42.92
C GLY A 558 -37.07 40.17 43.15
N ILE A 559 -35.79 39.99 42.78
CA ILE A 559 -34.72 41.00 42.95
C ILE A 559 -34.93 42.28 42.11
N ASP A 560 -35.72 42.20 41.04
CA ASP A 560 -36.11 43.37 40.23
C ASP A 560 -37.24 44.21 40.85
N GLY A 561 -37.92 43.65 41.86
CA GLY A 561 -39.09 44.24 42.52
C GLY A 561 -38.76 45.06 43.77
N ILE A 562 -37.48 45.27 44.10
CA ILE A 562 -37.07 46.08 45.25
C ILE A 562 -37.35 47.56 44.96
N ASP A 563 -38.32 48.13 45.69
CA ASP A 563 -38.68 49.55 45.57
C ASP A 563 -37.69 50.44 46.35
N PHE A 564 -36.56 50.77 45.71
CA PHE A 564 -35.54 51.66 46.26
C PHE A 564 -36.07 53.07 46.60
N ALA A 565 -37.12 53.54 45.90
CA ALA A 565 -37.73 54.83 46.16
C ALA A 565 -38.53 54.82 47.47
N ALA A 566 -39.25 53.72 47.75
CA ALA A 566 -39.94 53.54 49.03
C ALA A 566 -38.95 53.45 50.20
N ILE A 567 -37.85 52.71 50.05
CA ILE A 567 -36.80 52.59 51.08
C ILE A 567 -36.18 53.97 51.39
N ASN A 568 -35.78 54.72 50.35
CA ASN A 568 -35.22 56.05 50.52
C ASN A 568 -36.22 57.05 51.14
N THR A 569 -37.52 56.88 50.89
CA THR A 569 -38.57 57.68 51.54
C THR A 569 -38.66 57.37 53.03
N SER A 570 -38.58 56.09 53.41
CA SER A 570 -38.57 55.69 54.82
C SER A 570 -37.32 56.15 55.57
N LEU A 571 -36.16 56.17 54.91
CA LEU A 571 -34.91 56.67 55.50
C LEU A 571 -34.88 58.19 55.68
N ALA A 572 -35.66 58.94 54.89
CA ALA A 572 -35.75 60.39 54.98
C ALA A 572 -36.72 60.90 56.07
N GLN A 573 -37.38 60.01 56.82
CA GLN A 573 -38.30 60.40 57.89
C GLN A 573 -37.56 61.10 59.04
N ASN A 574 -38.16 62.16 59.58
CA ASN A 574 -37.66 62.79 60.81
C ASN A 574 -37.86 61.83 62.00
N LEU A 575 -36.81 61.68 62.83
CA LEU A 575 -36.80 60.72 63.95
C LEU A 575 -37.81 61.07 65.05
N VAL A 576 -37.91 62.36 65.38
CA VAL A 576 -38.84 62.91 66.37
C VAL A 576 -39.46 64.20 65.82
N THR A 577 -40.64 64.56 66.32
CA THR A 577 -41.35 65.79 65.93
C THR A 577 -41.13 66.95 66.90
N PHE A 578 -40.53 66.69 68.07
CA PHE A 578 -40.23 67.68 69.09
C PHE A 578 -38.74 68.08 69.07
N ASP A 579 -38.43 69.28 69.54
CA ASP A 579 -37.04 69.73 69.73
C ASP A 579 -36.54 69.36 71.13
N ILE A 580 -35.61 68.41 71.18
CA ILE A 580 -35.03 67.92 72.44
C ILE A 580 -34.26 68.99 73.22
N ASN A 581 -33.72 70.02 72.56
CA ASN A 581 -33.05 71.13 73.26
C ASN A 581 -34.07 72.03 73.96
N THR A 582 -35.21 72.26 73.32
CA THR A 582 -36.35 72.96 73.90
C THR A 582 -36.95 72.16 75.06
N LEU A 583 -37.00 70.83 74.93
CA LEU A 583 -37.43 69.90 75.99
C LEU A 583 -36.51 70.00 77.23
N ILE A 584 -35.19 69.86 77.05
CA ILE A 584 -34.19 69.97 78.12
C ILE A 584 -34.26 71.33 78.80
N SER A 585 -34.41 72.41 78.03
CA SER A 585 -34.54 73.78 78.57
C SER A 585 -35.80 73.94 79.41
N SER A 586 -36.92 73.34 78.99
CA SER A 586 -38.18 73.36 79.72
C SER A 586 -38.07 72.59 81.04
N MET A 587 -37.48 71.39 81.02
CA MET A 587 -37.21 70.60 82.24
C MET A 587 -36.26 71.33 83.20
N THR A 588 -35.25 72.03 82.68
CA THR A 588 -34.33 72.84 83.48
C THR A 588 -35.04 74.00 84.17
N SER A 589 -35.97 74.66 83.47
CA SER A 589 -36.80 75.73 84.04
C SER A 589 -37.71 75.21 85.17
N ILE A 590 -38.34 74.04 84.98
CA ILE A 590 -39.17 73.39 86.00
C ILE A 590 -38.31 72.97 87.21
N LYS A 591 -37.17 72.31 86.98
CA LYS A 591 -36.21 71.92 88.02
C LYS A 591 -35.85 73.08 88.94
N ASN A 592 -35.52 74.25 88.37
CA ASN A 592 -35.13 75.45 89.13
C ASN A 592 -36.25 76.04 90.00
N GLN A 593 -37.51 75.64 89.79
CA GLN A 593 -38.68 76.03 90.59
C GLN A 593 -39.03 74.99 91.66
N CYS A 594 -38.30 73.88 91.72
CA CYS A 594 -38.53 72.74 92.60
C CYS A 594 -37.39 72.55 93.60
N THR A 595 -37.65 71.83 94.70
CA THR A 595 -36.65 71.47 95.72
C THR A 595 -36.80 69.99 96.10
N GLY A 596 -35.85 69.44 96.89
CA GLY A 596 -35.98 68.08 97.43
C GLY A 596 -35.97 66.97 96.37
N THR A 597 -36.90 66.02 96.49
CA THR A 597 -36.96 64.82 95.62
C THR A 597 -37.29 65.17 94.18
N SER A 598 -38.15 66.18 93.96
CA SER A 598 -38.55 66.61 92.61
C SER A 598 -37.38 67.26 91.85
N ASP A 599 -36.53 68.05 92.52
CA ASP A 599 -35.30 68.61 91.90
C ASP A 599 -34.35 67.51 91.42
N SER A 600 -34.12 66.48 92.25
CA SER A 600 -33.27 65.34 91.88
C SER A 600 -33.83 64.53 90.72
N ARG A 601 -35.15 64.32 90.67
CA ARG A 601 -35.80 63.58 89.56
C ARG A 601 -35.72 64.34 88.24
N TRP A 602 -35.99 65.65 88.26
CA TRP A 602 -35.82 66.48 87.06
C TRP A 602 -34.35 66.55 86.60
N ALA A 603 -33.37 66.51 87.52
CA ALA A 603 -31.96 66.39 87.15
C ALA A 603 -31.68 65.08 86.38
N THR A 604 -32.25 63.96 86.82
CA THR A 604 -32.14 62.67 86.12
C THR A 604 -32.79 62.72 84.75
N HIS A 605 -34.02 63.23 84.62
CA HIS A 605 -34.70 63.35 83.31
C HIS A 605 -33.93 64.23 82.31
N ILE A 606 -33.29 65.30 82.80
CA ILE A 606 -32.41 66.14 81.97
C ILE A 606 -31.21 65.33 81.49
N SER A 607 -30.55 64.58 82.37
CA SER A 607 -29.42 63.70 82.01
C SER A 607 -29.82 62.60 81.01
N ASP A 608 -31.01 62.03 81.17
CA ASP A 608 -31.54 61.00 80.26
C ASP A 608 -31.88 61.61 78.89
N ALA A 609 -32.48 62.80 78.85
CA ALA A 609 -32.72 63.53 77.61
C ALA A 609 -31.42 64.00 76.92
N GLU A 610 -30.39 64.37 77.68
CA GLU A 610 -29.05 64.64 77.14
C GLU A 610 -28.43 63.37 76.54
N THR A 611 -28.59 62.22 77.19
CA THR A 611 -28.15 60.92 76.67
C THR A 611 -28.87 60.57 75.37
N ILE A 612 -30.20 60.77 75.31
CA ILE A 612 -30.99 60.57 74.09
C ILE A 612 -30.51 61.50 72.97
N ARG A 613 -30.21 62.77 73.28
CA ARG A 613 -29.71 63.76 72.31
C ARG A 613 -28.31 63.41 71.79
N ASP A 614 -27.40 63.04 72.68
CA ASP A 614 -25.96 62.96 72.36
C ASP A 614 -25.51 61.56 71.95
N VAL A 615 -26.29 60.52 72.29
CA VAL A 615 -25.94 59.12 72.02
C VAL A 615 -27.01 58.45 71.17
N THR A 616 -28.26 58.42 71.64
CA THR A 616 -29.29 57.59 71.01
C THR A 616 -29.74 58.14 69.65
N ILE A 617 -30.01 59.44 69.52
CA ILE A 617 -30.39 60.08 68.25
C ILE A 617 -29.26 60.00 67.20
N PRO A 618 -27.98 60.32 67.54
CA PRO A 618 -26.86 60.17 66.60
C PRO A 618 -26.61 58.73 66.16
N ALA A 619 -26.83 57.74 67.04
CA ALA A 619 -26.73 56.33 66.68
C ALA A 619 -27.76 55.94 65.60
N VAL A 620 -29.02 56.36 65.74
CA VAL A 620 -30.06 56.14 64.72
C VAL A 620 -29.73 56.87 63.42
N THR A 621 -29.28 58.13 63.50
CA THR A 621 -28.92 58.94 62.32
C THR A 621 -27.73 58.33 61.55
N THR A 622 -26.75 57.79 62.27
CA THR A 622 -25.61 57.07 61.67
C THR A 622 -26.07 55.79 60.98
N ALA A 623 -26.95 55.02 61.63
CA ALA A 623 -27.52 53.80 61.04
C ALA A 623 -28.37 54.10 59.79
N GLN A 624 -29.11 55.22 59.75
CA GLN A 624 -29.81 55.69 58.54
C GLN A 624 -28.83 55.98 57.40
N SER A 625 -27.75 56.73 57.67
CA SER A 625 -26.75 57.08 56.66
C SER A 625 -26.00 55.85 56.12
N ASN A 626 -25.68 54.90 56.98
CA ASN A 626 -25.05 53.63 56.59
C ASN A 626 -25.98 52.84 55.68
N LEU A 627 -27.23 52.63 56.11
CA LEU A 627 -28.22 51.92 55.31
C LEU A 627 -28.47 52.62 53.96
N GLN A 628 -28.52 53.95 53.93
CA GLN A 628 -28.70 54.69 52.68
C GLN A 628 -27.53 54.49 51.70
N THR A 629 -26.31 54.40 52.22
CA THR A 629 -25.11 54.08 51.42
C THR A 629 -25.16 52.65 50.88
N SER A 630 -25.55 51.69 51.72
CA SER A 630 -25.66 50.28 51.36
C SER A 630 -26.77 50.04 50.33
N ILE A 631 -27.91 50.69 50.49
CA ILE A 631 -29.04 50.64 49.54
C ILE A 631 -28.65 51.27 48.19
N SER A 632 -27.94 52.41 48.19
CA SER A 632 -27.43 53.01 46.94
C SER A 632 -26.43 52.10 46.22
N SER A 633 -25.59 51.40 46.99
CA SER A 633 -24.63 50.42 46.46
C SER A 633 -25.35 49.20 45.89
N LEU A 634 -26.41 48.73 46.56
CA LEU A 634 -27.26 47.64 46.10
C LEU A 634 -28.03 48.00 44.82
N GLU A 635 -28.61 49.20 44.75
CA GLU A 635 -29.26 49.73 43.55
C GLU A 635 -28.30 49.78 42.35
N SER A 636 -27.07 50.27 42.58
CA SER A 636 -26.03 50.29 41.55
C SER A 636 -25.57 48.88 41.14
N ALA A 637 -25.52 47.92 42.06
CA ALA A 637 -25.09 46.55 41.79
C ALA A 637 -26.15 45.74 41.01
N ILE A 638 -27.44 46.00 41.26
CA ILE A 638 -28.56 45.35 40.56
C ILE A 638 -28.76 45.93 39.16
N SER A 639 -28.37 47.19 38.93
CA SER A 639 -28.49 47.83 37.63
C SER A 639 -27.79 47.05 36.51
N GLY A 640 -28.57 46.60 35.52
CA GLY A 640 -28.07 45.85 34.37
C GLY A 640 -27.88 44.34 34.58
N ILE A 641 -28.19 43.79 35.77
CA ILE A 641 -28.06 42.34 36.02
C ILE A 641 -28.93 41.51 35.07
N MET A 642 -30.16 41.96 34.79
CA MET A 642 -31.08 41.28 33.86
C MET A 642 -30.53 41.24 32.43
N ALA A 643 -29.83 42.28 32.00
CA ALA A 643 -29.18 42.29 30.68
C ALA A 643 -28.03 41.28 30.63
N LYS A 644 -27.25 41.15 31.73
CA LYS A 644 -26.19 40.14 31.86
C LYS A 644 -26.75 38.72 31.89
N ILE A 645 -27.80 38.45 32.68
CA ILE A 645 -28.49 37.14 32.73
C ILE A 645 -28.98 36.75 31.33
N ASN A 646 -29.67 37.66 30.64
CA ASN A 646 -30.17 37.42 29.28
C ASN A 646 -29.03 37.17 28.27
N ASN A 647 -27.93 37.91 28.39
CA ASN A 647 -26.74 37.68 27.56
C ASN A 647 -26.14 36.29 27.84
N THR A 648 -25.95 35.91 29.11
CA THR A 648 -25.44 34.59 29.50
C THR A 648 -26.33 33.46 28.97
N LEU A 649 -27.66 33.56 29.15
CA LEU A 649 -28.62 32.58 28.63
C LEU A 649 -28.61 32.52 27.10
N SER A 650 -28.57 33.66 26.41
CA SER A 650 -28.54 33.70 24.94
C SER A 650 -27.26 33.08 24.39
N THR A 651 -26.11 33.38 25.00
CA THR A 651 -24.81 32.89 24.54
C THR A 651 -24.65 31.40 24.85
N ALA A 652 -25.15 30.94 26.00
CA ALA A 652 -25.19 29.52 26.35
C ALA A 652 -26.10 28.72 25.38
N ARG A 653 -27.31 29.22 25.10
CA ARG A 653 -28.23 28.59 24.13
C ARG A 653 -27.66 28.54 22.72
N ALA A 654 -26.90 29.56 22.31
CA ALA A 654 -26.22 29.56 21.03
C ALA A 654 -25.16 28.44 20.96
N ALA A 655 -24.33 28.30 22.00
CA ALA A 655 -23.35 27.22 22.08
C ALA A 655 -24.01 25.83 22.13
N ASP A 656 -25.11 25.66 22.86
CA ASP A 656 -25.87 24.40 22.90
C ASP A 656 -26.49 24.04 21.57
N ASN A 657 -26.98 25.03 20.83
CA ASN A 657 -27.53 24.82 19.50
C ASN A 657 -26.43 24.31 18.55
N GLU A 658 -25.23 24.90 18.59
CA GLU A 658 -24.08 24.40 17.82
C GLU A 658 -23.74 22.95 18.21
N ILE A 659 -23.70 22.63 19.51
CA ILE A 659 -23.43 21.27 20.02
C ILE A 659 -24.50 20.27 19.58
N GLN A 660 -25.78 20.59 19.74
CA GLN A 660 -26.89 19.67 19.49
C GLN A 660 -27.13 19.44 17.99
N ASN A 661 -27.00 20.48 17.16
CA ASN A 661 -27.43 20.43 15.76
C ASN A 661 -26.28 20.34 14.77
N ASN A 662 -25.09 20.86 15.08
CA ASN A 662 -23.98 20.94 14.13
C ASN A 662 -22.82 19.99 14.47
N MET A 663 -22.48 19.83 15.75
CA MET A 663 -21.27 19.11 16.15
C MET A 663 -21.26 17.62 15.80
N ALA A 664 -22.41 16.93 15.90
CA ALA A 664 -22.51 15.54 15.47
C ALA A 664 -22.21 15.39 13.96
N SER A 665 -22.67 16.34 13.14
CA SER A 665 -22.41 16.35 11.69
C SER A 665 -20.95 16.70 11.35
N VAL A 666 -20.31 17.59 12.12
CA VAL A 666 -18.90 17.96 11.96
C VAL A 666 -17.99 16.78 12.30
N ILE A 667 -18.23 16.11 13.43
CA ILE A 667 -17.47 14.92 13.84
C ILE A 667 -17.70 13.78 12.84
N LEU A 668 -18.94 13.58 12.39
CA LEU A 668 -19.25 12.58 11.37
C LEU A 668 -18.54 12.89 10.04
N GLN A 669 -18.53 14.14 9.59
CA GLN A 669 -17.85 14.52 8.36
C GLN A 669 -16.33 14.34 8.47
N ALA A 670 -15.73 14.75 9.58
CA ALA A 670 -14.30 14.52 9.84
C ALA A 670 -13.96 13.02 9.88
N ALA A 671 -14.82 12.19 10.47
CA ALA A 671 -14.67 10.73 10.46
C ALA A 671 -14.83 10.14 9.05
N ILE A 672 -15.75 10.66 8.23
CA ILE A 672 -15.93 10.24 6.83
C ILE A 672 -14.70 10.61 6.00
N ASP A 673 -14.19 11.84 6.15
CA ASP A 673 -13.04 12.30 5.38
C ASP A 673 -11.78 11.52 5.78
N PHE A 674 -11.58 11.28 7.08
CA PHE A 674 -10.53 10.40 7.59
C PHE A 674 -10.62 8.97 7.03
N LYS A 675 -11.81 8.37 7.05
CA LYS A 675 -12.06 7.05 6.44
C LYS A 675 -11.71 7.06 4.95
N ASN A 676 -12.12 8.09 4.21
CA ASN A 676 -11.83 8.19 2.78
C ASN A 676 -10.32 8.31 2.50
N GLN A 677 -9.56 9.02 3.35
CA GLN A 677 -8.11 9.09 3.23
C GLN A 677 -7.44 7.73 3.46
N ILE A 678 -7.88 6.96 4.46
CA ILE A 678 -7.38 5.57 4.66
C ILE A 678 -7.68 4.70 3.43
N LEU A 679 -8.92 4.76 2.92
CA LEU A 679 -9.31 3.99 1.74
C LEU A 679 -8.49 4.40 0.51
N ALA A 680 -8.16 5.69 0.35
CA ALA A 680 -7.34 6.17 -0.76
C ALA A 680 -5.92 5.56 -0.78
N TYR A 681 -5.27 5.38 0.38
CA TYR A 681 -3.98 4.68 0.42
C TYR A 681 -4.11 3.20 0.01
N ILE A 682 -5.19 2.54 0.44
CA ILE A 682 -5.45 1.12 0.12
C ILE A 682 -5.76 0.97 -1.38
N ASP A 683 -6.60 1.84 -1.93
CA ASP A 683 -6.94 1.85 -3.35
C ASP A 683 -5.69 2.11 -4.20
N SER A 684 -4.86 3.10 -3.82
CA SER A 684 -3.60 3.42 -4.50
C SER A 684 -2.61 2.25 -4.48
N TYR A 685 -2.59 1.47 -3.40
CA TYR A 685 -1.76 0.27 -3.27
C TYR A 685 -2.26 -0.87 -4.16
N ILE A 686 -3.56 -1.17 -4.13
CA ILE A 686 -4.14 -2.28 -4.90
C ILE A 686 -3.98 -2.04 -6.40
N VAL A 687 -4.22 -0.80 -6.87
CA VAL A 687 -4.08 -0.45 -8.29
C VAL A 687 -2.65 -0.63 -8.76
N GLU A 688 -1.68 -0.11 -8.02
CA GLU A 688 -0.27 -0.18 -8.41
C GLU A 688 0.28 -1.61 -8.34
N VAL A 689 -0.01 -2.33 -7.25
CA VAL A 689 0.43 -3.73 -7.10
C VAL A 689 -0.12 -4.59 -8.23
N ARG A 690 -1.39 -4.38 -8.63
CA ARG A 690 -1.97 -5.07 -9.77
C ARG A 690 -1.20 -4.76 -11.05
N ASP A 691 -0.95 -3.49 -11.35
CA ASP A 691 -0.23 -3.11 -12.57
C ASP A 691 1.17 -3.72 -12.62
N LEU A 692 1.93 -3.61 -11.53
CA LEU A 692 3.28 -4.17 -11.43
C LEU A 692 3.30 -5.70 -11.55
N ILE A 693 2.36 -6.41 -10.90
CA ILE A 693 2.27 -7.89 -10.99
C ILE A 693 1.94 -8.34 -12.42
N PHE A 694 1.01 -7.67 -13.10
CA PHE A 694 0.53 -8.12 -14.41
C PHE A 694 1.39 -7.63 -15.58
N ASN A 695 2.04 -6.48 -15.46
CA ASN A 695 2.71 -5.82 -16.59
C ASN A 695 4.24 -5.71 -16.45
N GLU A 696 4.80 -5.68 -15.24
CA GLU A 696 6.24 -5.39 -15.04
C GLU A 696 7.04 -6.51 -14.38
N LEU A 697 6.42 -7.31 -13.52
CA LEU A 697 7.09 -8.38 -12.80
C LEU A 697 7.40 -9.57 -13.73
N ALA A 698 8.61 -10.15 -13.59
CA ALA A 698 9.03 -11.32 -14.36
C ALA A 698 8.96 -11.15 -15.90
N ALA A 699 9.57 -10.07 -16.40
CA ALA A 699 9.62 -9.76 -17.83
C ALA A 699 10.03 -10.98 -18.68
N CYS A 700 9.30 -11.26 -19.76
CA CYS A 700 9.54 -12.45 -20.58
C CYS A 700 10.81 -12.37 -21.45
N LEU A 701 11.35 -11.16 -21.68
CA LEU A 701 12.47 -10.95 -22.61
C LEU A 701 13.77 -11.67 -22.19
N PRO A 702 14.21 -11.64 -20.91
CA PRO A 702 15.32 -12.46 -20.45
C PRO A 702 15.13 -13.97 -20.67
N ILE A 703 13.94 -14.51 -20.40
CA ILE A 703 13.63 -15.94 -20.66
C ILE A 703 13.67 -16.24 -22.16
N TRP A 704 13.13 -15.33 -22.98
CA TRP A 704 13.19 -15.45 -24.43
C TRP A 704 14.63 -15.48 -24.94
N ASN A 705 15.49 -14.59 -24.47
CA ASN A 705 16.91 -14.55 -24.86
C ASN A 705 17.66 -15.83 -24.44
N LEU A 706 17.34 -16.38 -23.25
CA LEU A 706 17.85 -17.67 -22.79
C LEU A 706 17.43 -18.81 -23.73
N TYR A 707 16.14 -18.86 -24.06
CA TYR A 707 15.57 -19.86 -24.97
C TYR A 707 16.18 -19.76 -26.38
N ASP A 708 16.26 -18.56 -26.94
CA ASP A 708 16.84 -18.28 -28.26
C ASP A 708 18.34 -18.63 -28.31
N SER A 709 19.08 -18.30 -27.25
CA SER A 709 20.50 -18.67 -27.11
C SER A 709 20.69 -20.19 -27.05
N PHE A 710 19.92 -20.89 -26.21
CA PHE A 710 20.02 -22.34 -26.04
C PHE A 710 19.68 -23.08 -27.35
N THR A 711 18.56 -22.71 -27.98
CA THR A 711 18.12 -23.30 -29.24
C THR A 711 19.10 -23.01 -30.37
N THR A 712 19.61 -21.79 -30.50
CA THR A 712 20.59 -21.42 -31.52
C THR A 712 21.89 -22.22 -31.35
N THR A 713 22.42 -22.32 -30.13
CA THR A 713 23.70 -22.99 -29.85
C THR A 713 23.63 -24.51 -30.05
N PHE A 714 22.57 -25.15 -29.55
CA PHE A 714 22.45 -26.61 -29.63
C PHE A 714 21.88 -27.07 -30.97
N CYS A 715 20.75 -26.47 -31.38
CA CYS A 715 19.97 -26.95 -32.52
C CYS A 715 20.45 -26.42 -33.87
N SER A 716 21.17 -25.28 -33.91
CA SER A 716 21.78 -24.80 -35.15
C SER A 716 23.28 -25.08 -35.17
N TYR A 717 24.05 -24.64 -34.17
CA TYR A 717 25.52 -24.69 -34.29
C TYR A 717 26.12 -26.11 -34.20
N THR A 718 25.69 -26.90 -33.22
CA THR A 718 26.22 -28.27 -33.02
C THR A 718 25.63 -29.26 -34.03
N LEU A 719 24.32 -29.18 -34.28
CA LEU A 719 23.64 -30.08 -35.21
C LEU A 719 23.92 -29.77 -36.68
N ASP A 720 24.01 -28.51 -37.11
CA ASP A 720 24.38 -28.20 -38.50
C ASP A 720 25.81 -28.69 -38.80
N ALA A 721 26.74 -28.58 -37.85
CA ALA A 721 28.10 -29.11 -38.00
C ALA A 721 28.12 -30.65 -38.14
N LEU A 722 27.36 -31.36 -37.30
CA LEU A 722 27.22 -32.82 -37.37
C LEU A 722 26.52 -33.28 -38.65
N ASN A 723 25.46 -32.58 -39.06
CA ASN A 723 24.67 -32.94 -40.23
C ASN A 723 25.41 -32.69 -41.53
N THR A 724 26.17 -31.61 -41.58
CA THR A 724 27.03 -31.30 -42.73
C THR A 724 28.19 -32.28 -42.83
N PHE A 725 28.73 -32.76 -41.71
CA PHE A 725 29.81 -33.75 -41.70
C PHE A 725 29.40 -35.07 -42.38
N TRP A 726 28.29 -35.68 -41.98
CA TRP A 726 27.84 -36.95 -42.59
C TRP A 726 27.37 -36.73 -44.03
N PHE A 727 26.73 -35.60 -44.33
CA PHE A 727 26.29 -35.28 -45.70
C PHE A 727 27.49 -35.12 -46.64
N ALA A 728 28.58 -34.50 -46.19
CA ALA A 728 29.80 -34.35 -46.97
C ALA A 728 30.49 -35.69 -47.26
N ILE A 729 30.50 -36.64 -46.31
CA ILE A 729 31.01 -38.01 -46.55
C ILE A 729 30.09 -38.76 -47.52
N GLY A 730 28.77 -38.68 -47.32
CA GLY A 730 27.76 -39.27 -48.19
C GLY A 730 27.86 -38.78 -49.64
N TRP A 731 28.08 -37.48 -49.84
CA TRP A 731 28.36 -36.88 -51.15
C TRP A 731 29.54 -37.56 -51.83
N GLY A 732 30.65 -37.76 -51.12
CA GLY A 732 31.81 -38.38 -51.74
C GLY A 732 31.65 -39.88 -52.00
N LEU A 733 30.96 -40.60 -51.11
CA LEU A 733 30.59 -41.99 -51.32
C LEU A 733 29.69 -42.19 -52.55
N PHE A 734 28.78 -41.26 -52.82
CA PHE A 734 27.96 -41.28 -54.03
C PHE A 734 28.80 -41.31 -55.31
N PHE A 735 29.94 -40.60 -55.33
CA PHE A 735 30.86 -40.57 -56.46
C PHE A 735 31.85 -41.74 -56.50
N PHE A 736 31.96 -42.59 -55.47
CA PHE A 736 32.88 -43.74 -55.48
C PHE A 736 32.56 -44.72 -56.62
N THR A 737 31.30 -45.13 -56.74
CA THR A 737 30.87 -46.09 -57.77
C THR A 737 31.20 -45.61 -59.20
N PRO A 738 30.79 -44.41 -59.64
CA PRO A 738 31.11 -43.95 -60.99
C PRO A 738 32.62 -43.70 -61.20
N VAL A 739 33.33 -43.24 -60.17
CA VAL A 739 34.79 -43.04 -60.22
C VAL A 739 35.54 -44.37 -60.32
N ILE A 740 35.10 -45.43 -59.64
CA ILE A 740 35.65 -46.78 -59.77
C ILE A 740 35.45 -47.28 -61.20
N ILE A 741 34.22 -47.20 -61.74
CA ILE A 741 33.91 -47.70 -63.08
C ILE A 741 34.74 -46.99 -64.15
N VAL A 742 34.75 -45.65 -64.14
CA VAL A 742 35.48 -44.85 -65.12
C VAL A 742 36.99 -44.97 -64.92
N GLY A 743 37.47 -45.00 -63.67
CA GLY A 743 38.88 -45.16 -63.33
C GLY A 743 39.46 -46.50 -63.77
N VAL A 744 38.75 -47.61 -63.54
CA VAL A 744 39.17 -48.94 -64.03
C VAL A 744 39.19 -48.96 -65.55
N LYS A 745 38.15 -48.45 -66.22
CA LYS A 745 38.10 -48.37 -67.68
C LYS A 745 39.24 -47.53 -68.25
N LEU A 746 39.49 -46.36 -67.67
CA LEU A 746 40.57 -45.46 -68.11
C LEU A 746 41.96 -46.06 -67.84
N SER A 747 42.13 -46.79 -66.73
CA SER A 747 43.41 -47.43 -66.40
C SER A 747 43.87 -48.43 -67.46
N LYS A 748 42.94 -49.14 -68.13
CA LYS A 748 43.24 -50.08 -69.23
C LYS A 748 43.85 -49.36 -70.45
N TYR A 749 43.48 -48.10 -70.68
CA TYR A 749 44.05 -47.28 -71.75
C TYR A 749 45.45 -46.72 -71.42
N TYR A 750 45.93 -46.83 -70.17
CA TYR A 750 47.24 -46.32 -69.75
C TYR A 750 48.24 -47.42 -69.34
N ARG A 751 47.77 -48.59 -68.87
CA ARG A 751 48.64 -49.70 -68.47
C ARG A 751 49.29 -50.38 -69.69
N LYS A 752 50.52 -50.87 -69.49
CA LYS A 752 51.22 -51.77 -70.41
C LYS A 752 50.78 -53.21 -70.11
N LEU A 753 50.25 -53.92 -71.11
CA LEU A 753 49.87 -55.34 -70.99
C LEU A 753 51.06 -56.20 -71.47
N SER A 754 51.36 -57.31 -70.79
CA SER A 754 52.40 -58.26 -71.23
C SER A 754 51.85 -59.14 -72.35
N GLU A 755 52.68 -59.48 -73.35
CA GLU A 755 52.30 -60.23 -74.57
C GLU A 755 51.66 -61.62 -74.33
N ASP A 756 51.69 -62.15 -73.10
CA ASP A 756 51.04 -63.41 -72.74
C ASP A 756 49.53 -63.26 -72.41
N GLU A 757 48.99 -62.04 -72.36
CA GLU A 757 47.56 -61.78 -72.08
C GLU A 757 46.72 -61.52 -73.35
N ASP A 758 47.33 -61.52 -74.55
CA ASP A 758 46.63 -61.26 -75.82
C ASP A 758 46.00 -62.54 -76.45
N ASP A 759 46.21 -63.73 -75.86
CA ASP A 759 45.84 -65.02 -76.47
C ASP A 759 44.66 -65.78 -75.81
N ASP A 760 44.03 -65.27 -74.75
CA ASP A 760 42.84 -65.89 -74.15
C ASP A 760 41.67 -64.89 -74.05
N GLY A 761 40.75 -65.00 -75.02
CA GLY A 761 39.46 -64.29 -75.05
C GLY A 761 38.38 -64.87 -74.15
#